data_AF-C3VA01-F1
#
_entry.id   AF-C3VA01-F1
#
_cell.length_a   1.000
_cell.length_b   1.000
_cell.length_c   1.000
_cell.angle_alpha   90.00
_cell.angle_beta   90.00
_cell.angle_gamma   90.00
#
_symmetry.space_group_name_H-M   'P 1'
#
loop_
_entity.id
_entity.type
_entity.pdbx_description
1 polymer ?
#
loop_
_entity_poly.entity_id
_entity_poly.type
_entity_poly.pdbx_seq_one_letter_code
_entity_poly.pdbx_strand_id
1 'polypeptide(L)'
;MSLLIGRKLITGYEFLDDFGEIELKPHTSAPWLLSDFNENYWQVQANQKQPYELDWRVRLCNGSLLTDNENETLLLSLKHLLIIGAAGVNKELYTIAPASQNLRLLCILKLIDYLLIHAQTLNLIQFGLGALNSDNLKGILNHLASYPRAEDSVYTWHERVSAFCNTQLSNLSDSEAEVFFAKYPSMLEINDEECESLKLDITVIEIPKIRAALMKANLYYGTHYHGFKVNTKALSERVYPDTLYGRQTPKSSLEVLNFYPSEINYKREYPGVRVTTGESENLRGTAYFNYRYALVNSAALSTLGLPAPADINTILEYTPKLNESSRYRSVPSGNLLKLFRRSMDFHVEHGRKILNGFIRVAAYCHAHNCAMTRLPESDFLRIIGSELTNFGVKKLGLSSHRITRKRVPRRGSREQYFQDLRDNHGLLELVYVYFGSVQLVVGIIMARRVDELGTLDAASCLDESRTWLIFSLAKSTHKALGIRQRESRPIDAIAVEMIEELRRFQKMLKRLGVIDDLTDLFATPSALGYKGLQDCSLHLYNRNLDFACDYFESDITPDGERYYVRQHQLRRFFAIIFFYTNSFGELDTLRWMLGHRDIEHVWHYLTECLDPSDLRGAGARYFADLAKHERLENYKSLQDLLFAKFGTSKFSLVDEEKIEEYLSAMLEEGRARIEPQFFNDENGKSMKILFIVS
;
A
#
# COMPACT_ATOMS: atom_id res chain seq x y z
N MET A 1 -64.10 45.33 14.52
CA MET A 1 -63.90 44.25 15.51
C MET A 1 -64.08 42.91 14.83
N SER A 2 -63.11 42.00 15.02
CA SER A 2 -63.25 40.52 15.08
C SER A 2 -63.78 39.81 13.81
N LEU A 3 -62.93 39.20 12.98
CA LEU A 3 -62.32 37.86 13.07
C LEU A 3 -63.08 36.83 12.22
N LEU A 4 -62.52 36.45 11.07
CA LEU A 4 -62.54 35.07 10.57
C LEU A 4 -61.37 34.90 9.58
N ILE A 5 -60.36 34.22 10.10
CA ILE A 5 -59.07 33.93 9.50
C ILE A 5 -59.28 32.87 8.41
N GLY A 6 -58.95 33.20 7.17
CA GLY A 6 -58.71 32.22 6.12
C GLY A 6 -57.44 31.44 6.46
N ARG A 7 -57.60 30.21 6.98
CA ARG A 7 -56.51 29.25 7.13
C ARG A 7 -55.93 28.96 5.75
N LYS A 8 -54.73 29.46 5.47
CA LYS A 8 -53.85 28.87 4.44
C LYS A 8 -53.58 27.42 4.87
N LEU A 9 -53.82 26.48 3.95
CA LEU A 9 -53.43 25.08 4.10
C LEU A 9 -51.90 25.02 4.17
N ILE A 10 -51.39 24.79 5.38
CA ILE A 10 -49.99 24.48 5.65
C ILE A 10 -49.83 23.00 5.26
N THR A 11 -49.16 22.73 4.15
CA THR A 11 -49.00 21.37 3.60
C THR A 11 -47.91 20.57 4.31
N GLY A 12 -47.22 21.16 5.31
CA GLY A 12 -46.16 20.49 6.06
C GLY A 12 -44.86 20.30 5.26
N TYR A 13 -44.78 20.91 4.08
CA TYR A 13 -43.63 20.90 3.18
C TYR A 13 -42.93 22.25 3.09
N GLU A 14 -43.26 23.23 3.96
CA GLU A 14 -42.57 24.54 3.93
C GLU A 14 -41.06 24.43 4.17
N PHE A 15 -40.56 23.35 4.77
CA PHE A 15 -39.11 23.09 4.89
C PHE A 15 -38.43 22.82 3.53
N LEU A 16 -39.21 22.50 2.48
CA LEU A 16 -38.71 22.38 1.11
C LEU A 16 -38.55 23.76 0.45
N ASP A 17 -39.21 24.80 0.95
CA ASP A 17 -39.10 26.16 0.44
C ASP A 17 -37.76 26.83 0.83
N ASP A 18 -37.07 26.31 1.86
CA ASP A 18 -35.71 26.71 2.24
C ASP A 18 -34.63 26.11 1.29
N PHE A 19 -34.99 25.19 0.39
CA PHE A 19 -34.14 24.75 -0.70
C PHE A 19 -34.32 25.66 -1.91
N GLY A 20 -34.16 26.97 -1.71
CA GLY A 20 -33.83 27.84 -2.83
C GLY A 20 -32.61 27.24 -3.53
N GLU A 21 -32.78 26.80 -4.77
CA GLU A 21 -31.67 26.44 -5.65
C GLU A 21 -30.77 27.67 -5.73
N ILE A 22 -29.74 27.72 -4.88
CA ILE A 22 -28.56 28.50 -5.18
C ILE A 22 -28.02 27.81 -6.42
N GLU A 23 -28.34 28.34 -7.61
CA GLU A 23 -27.68 27.99 -8.86
C GLU A 23 -26.20 28.36 -8.72
N LEU A 24 -25.46 27.53 -7.97
CA LEU A 24 -24.01 27.54 -7.98
C LEU A 24 -23.62 27.26 -9.42
N LYS A 25 -22.89 28.21 -10.03
CA LYS A 25 -22.31 28.03 -11.35
C LYS A 25 -21.66 26.63 -11.41
N PRO A 26 -21.90 25.82 -12.45
CA PRO A 26 -21.40 24.46 -12.51
C PRO A 26 -19.89 24.42 -12.26
N HIS A 27 -19.43 23.39 -11.54
CA HIS A 27 -18.00 23.15 -11.25
C HIS A 27 -17.29 24.28 -10.48
N THR A 28 -17.97 24.98 -9.59
CA THR A 28 -17.36 25.95 -8.65
C THR A 28 -17.22 25.43 -7.22
N SER A 29 -17.82 24.29 -6.91
CA SER A 29 -17.75 23.66 -5.58
C SER A 29 -17.37 22.19 -5.67
N ALA A 30 -16.73 21.67 -4.63
CA ALA A 30 -16.53 20.23 -4.44
C ALA A 30 -16.50 19.89 -2.94
N PRO A 31 -16.83 18.65 -2.52
CA PRO A 31 -16.82 18.27 -1.10
C PRO A 31 -15.46 18.43 -0.41
N TRP A 32 -14.37 18.44 -1.18
CA TRP A 32 -13.01 18.59 -0.69
C TRP A 32 -12.47 20.03 -0.73
N LEU A 33 -13.24 20.98 -1.30
CA LEU A 33 -12.85 22.40 -1.42
C LEU A 33 -13.57 23.21 -0.35
N LEU A 34 -12.80 23.80 0.58
CA LEU A 34 -13.33 24.55 1.72
C LEU A 34 -13.35 26.07 1.48
N SER A 35 -12.57 26.56 0.53
CA SER A 35 -12.51 27.97 0.13
C SER A 35 -13.54 28.32 -0.94
N ASP A 36 -13.83 29.62 -1.10
CA ASP A 36 -14.57 30.11 -2.27
C ASP A 36 -13.77 29.89 -3.56
N PHE A 37 -14.47 29.57 -4.64
CA PHE A 37 -13.86 29.31 -5.95
C PHE A 37 -12.98 30.45 -6.45
N ASN A 38 -13.38 31.69 -6.21
CA ASN A 38 -12.71 32.87 -6.76
C ASN A 38 -11.45 33.25 -5.95
N GLU A 39 -11.28 32.71 -4.74
CA GLU A 39 -10.09 32.98 -3.93
C GLU A 39 -8.80 32.48 -4.60
N ASN A 40 -7.71 33.23 -4.39
CA ASN A 40 -6.38 32.83 -4.87
C ASN A 40 -5.72 31.77 -3.98
N TYR A 41 -6.26 31.56 -2.78
CA TYR A 41 -5.82 30.54 -1.85
C TYR A 41 -6.97 29.57 -1.61
N TRP A 42 -6.75 28.30 -1.91
CA TRP A 42 -7.74 27.26 -1.67
C TRP A 42 -7.34 26.38 -0.50
N GLN A 43 -8.20 26.30 0.51
CA GLN A 43 -8.12 25.27 1.52
C GLN A 43 -8.77 23.98 1.01
N VAL A 44 -8.01 22.89 1.04
CA VAL A 44 -8.39 21.60 0.47
C VAL A 44 -8.27 20.50 1.53
N GLN A 45 -9.32 19.70 1.66
CA GLN A 45 -9.36 18.55 2.56
C GLN A 45 -10.11 17.38 1.93
N ALA A 46 -9.38 16.37 1.44
CA ALA A 46 -9.98 15.18 0.83
C ALA A 46 -9.91 13.95 1.74
N ASN A 47 -8.71 13.62 2.24
CA ASN A 47 -8.47 12.46 3.11
C ASN A 47 -7.52 12.77 4.28
N GLN A 48 -6.98 13.99 4.30
CA GLN A 48 -6.03 14.46 5.29
C GLN A 48 -6.76 14.81 6.60
N LYS A 49 -6.07 14.60 7.73
CA LYS A 49 -6.57 15.03 9.05
C LYS A 49 -6.72 16.54 9.16
N GLN A 50 -5.87 17.29 8.46
CA GLN A 50 -5.85 18.74 8.43
C GLN A 50 -5.90 19.21 6.98
N PRO A 51 -6.60 20.33 6.68
CA PRO A 51 -6.59 20.92 5.35
C PRO A 51 -5.19 21.41 4.97
N TYR A 52 -4.90 21.42 3.68
CA TYR A 52 -3.69 22.04 3.13
C TYR A 52 -4.07 23.13 2.12
N GLU A 53 -3.13 24.01 1.82
CA GLU A 53 -3.36 25.23 1.06
C GLU A 53 -2.79 25.13 -0.36
N LEU A 54 -3.61 25.45 -1.35
CA LEU A 54 -3.18 25.66 -2.74
C LEU A 54 -3.14 27.16 -3.02
N ASP A 55 -1.94 27.69 -3.25
CA ASP A 55 -1.74 29.10 -3.60
C ASP A 55 -1.59 29.23 -5.12
N TRP A 56 -2.62 29.79 -5.76
CA TRP A 56 -2.71 29.96 -7.21
C TRP A 56 -1.81 31.06 -7.77
N ARG A 57 -1.09 31.83 -6.94
CA ARG A 57 -0.13 32.85 -7.38
C ARG A 57 1.18 32.21 -7.85
N VAL A 58 1.07 31.34 -8.85
CA VAL A 58 2.19 30.68 -9.50
C VAL A 58 2.79 31.62 -10.53
N ARG A 59 4.12 31.76 -10.55
CA ARG A 59 4.83 32.57 -11.54
C ARG A 59 4.90 31.83 -12.87
N LEU A 60 4.59 32.51 -13.95
CA LEU A 60 4.65 32.00 -15.32
C LEU A 60 5.97 32.41 -16.00
N CYS A 61 6.29 31.80 -17.15
CA CYS A 61 7.56 32.02 -17.85
C CYS A 61 7.76 33.46 -18.37
N ASN A 62 6.68 34.21 -18.59
CA ASN A 62 6.70 35.64 -18.94
C ASN A 62 6.91 36.55 -17.72
N GLY A 63 7.02 35.98 -16.51
CA GLY A 63 7.26 36.71 -15.26
C GLY A 63 6.00 37.15 -14.51
N SER A 64 4.82 37.08 -15.13
CA SER A 64 3.55 37.40 -14.47
C SER A 64 3.05 36.27 -13.57
N LEU A 65 2.08 36.57 -12.71
CA LEU A 65 1.42 35.59 -11.87
C LEU A 65 0.21 35.03 -12.62
N LEU A 66 -0.09 33.75 -12.41
CA LEU A 66 -1.31 33.11 -12.92
C LEU A 66 -2.59 33.83 -12.45
N THR A 67 -2.53 34.56 -11.34
CA THR A 67 -3.63 35.37 -10.79
C THR A 67 -3.72 36.79 -11.36
N ASP A 68 -2.78 37.20 -12.21
CA ASP A 68 -2.86 38.51 -12.87
C ASP A 68 -3.97 38.49 -13.93
N ASN A 69 -4.62 39.63 -14.14
CA ASN A 69 -5.81 39.74 -15.00
C ASN A 69 -5.57 39.24 -16.43
N GLU A 70 -4.36 39.38 -16.97
CA GLU A 70 -4.00 38.87 -18.30
C GLU A 70 -4.10 37.34 -18.42
N ASN A 71 -4.02 36.63 -17.30
CA ASN A 71 -4.04 35.17 -17.23
C ASN A 71 -5.38 34.60 -16.72
N GLU A 72 -6.41 35.45 -16.55
CA GLU A 72 -7.70 35.07 -15.96
C GLU A 72 -8.33 33.83 -16.64
N THR A 73 -8.33 33.79 -17.98
CA THR A 73 -8.85 32.67 -18.76
C THR A 73 -8.13 31.35 -18.46
N LEU A 74 -6.80 31.39 -18.30
CA LEU A 74 -6.00 30.22 -17.98
C LEU A 74 -6.24 29.78 -16.53
N LEU A 75 -6.27 30.72 -15.59
CA LEU A 75 -6.56 30.46 -14.18
C LEU A 75 -7.92 29.76 -14.01
N LEU A 76 -8.98 30.32 -14.60
CA LEU A 76 -10.33 29.76 -14.52
C LEU A 76 -10.41 28.37 -15.16
N SER A 77 -9.78 28.20 -16.33
CA SER A 77 -9.67 26.90 -16.99
C SER A 77 -9.03 25.83 -16.09
N LEU A 78 -7.92 26.16 -15.41
CA LEU A 78 -7.23 25.21 -14.53
C LEU A 78 -8.00 24.93 -13.23
N LYS A 79 -8.64 25.93 -12.64
CA LYS A 79 -9.51 25.78 -11.46
C LYS A 79 -10.69 24.86 -11.75
N HIS A 80 -11.39 25.08 -12.86
CA HIS A 80 -12.49 24.20 -13.28
C HIS A 80 -12.01 22.81 -13.66
N LEU A 81 -10.87 22.69 -14.36
CA LEU A 81 -10.26 21.39 -14.69
C LEU A 81 -9.97 20.57 -13.43
N LEU A 82 -9.50 21.21 -12.35
CA LEU A 82 -9.27 20.53 -11.08
C LEU A 82 -10.57 19.94 -10.51
N ILE A 83 -11.65 20.72 -10.51
CA ILE A 83 -12.96 20.28 -10.00
C ILE A 83 -13.57 19.19 -10.89
N ILE A 84 -13.60 19.38 -12.21
CA ILE A 84 -14.10 18.40 -13.18
C ILE A 84 -13.30 17.10 -13.10
N GLY A 85 -11.98 17.21 -13.12
CA GLY A 85 -11.06 16.08 -13.10
C GLY A 85 -11.04 15.34 -11.75
N ALA A 86 -11.36 15.98 -10.63
CA ALA A 86 -11.42 15.30 -9.34
C ALA A 86 -12.82 14.80 -9.00
N ALA A 87 -13.86 15.55 -9.32
CA ALA A 87 -15.21 15.34 -8.80
C ALA A 87 -16.21 14.81 -9.85
N GLY A 88 -15.81 14.81 -11.13
CA GLY A 88 -16.61 14.36 -12.26
C GLY A 88 -17.44 15.49 -12.87
N VAL A 89 -17.88 15.28 -14.12
CA VAL A 89 -18.70 16.28 -14.83
C VAL A 89 -20.10 16.37 -14.20
N ASN A 90 -20.68 15.23 -13.85
CA ASN A 90 -22.03 15.15 -13.28
C ASN A 90 -21.99 14.83 -11.78
N LYS A 91 -20.90 15.21 -11.10
CA LYS A 91 -20.66 14.93 -9.67
C LYS A 91 -20.67 13.43 -9.35
N GLU A 92 -20.50 12.56 -10.34
CA GLU A 92 -20.64 11.12 -10.24
C GLU A 92 -19.56 10.45 -9.37
N LEU A 93 -18.55 11.22 -8.95
CA LEU A 93 -17.45 10.75 -8.11
C LEU A 93 -17.51 11.28 -6.68
N TYR A 94 -18.53 12.06 -6.32
CA TYR A 94 -18.67 12.59 -4.96
C TYR A 94 -18.78 11.48 -3.90
N THR A 95 -19.24 10.29 -4.31
CA THR A 95 -19.51 9.17 -3.40
C THR A 95 -18.39 8.14 -3.31
N ILE A 96 -17.24 8.37 -3.97
CA ILE A 96 -16.11 7.43 -3.88
C ILE A 96 -15.40 7.56 -2.52
N ALA A 97 -14.58 6.56 -2.18
CA ALA A 97 -13.85 6.57 -0.92
C ALA A 97 -12.91 7.80 -0.83
N PRO A 98 -12.77 8.45 0.35
CA PRO A 98 -11.90 9.61 0.53
C PRO A 98 -10.47 9.42 0.02
N ALA A 99 -9.88 8.24 0.25
CA ALA A 99 -8.55 7.91 -0.26
C ALA A 99 -8.47 7.87 -1.81
N SER A 100 -9.52 7.36 -2.47
CA SER A 100 -9.63 7.34 -3.94
C SER A 100 -9.84 8.75 -4.50
N GLN A 101 -10.68 9.55 -3.84
CA GLN A 101 -10.89 10.96 -4.16
C GLN A 101 -9.58 11.75 -4.07
N ASN A 102 -8.83 11.55 -2.98
CA ASN A 102 -7.53 12.17 -2.80
C ASN A 102 -6.54 11.74 -3.88
N LEU A 103 -6.43 10.43 -4.20
CA LEU A 103 -5.55 9.97 -5.28
C LEU A 103 -5.86 10.67 -6.61
N ARG A 104 -7.14 10.82 -6.95
CA ARG A 104 -7.57 11.49 -8.18
C ARG A 104 -7.21 12.97 -8.16
N LEU A 105 -7.56 13.68 -7.09
CA LEU A 105 -7.20 15.08 -6.89
C LEU A 105 -5.69 15.30 -7.04
N LEU A 106 -4.87 14.45 -6.43
CA LEU A 106 -3.42 14.53 -6.53
C LEU A 106 -2.91 14.25 -7.95
N CYS A 107 -3.54 13.37 -8.72
CA CYS A 107 -3.24 13.22 -10.14
C CYS A 107 -3.55 14.51 -10.89
N ILE A 108 -4.70 15.14 -10.68
CA ILE A 108 -5.06 16.33 -11.45
C ILE A 108 -4.17 17.52 -11.09
N LEU A 109 -3.79 17.67 -9.84
CA LEU A 109 -2.80 18.68 -9.42
C LEU A 109 -1.45 18.50 -10.14
N LYS A 110 -0.98 17.26 -10.29
CA LYS A 110 0.25 16.95 -11.04
C LYS A 110 0.10 17.23 -12.54
N LEU A 111 -1.08 16.98 -13.11
CA LEU A 111 -1.38 17.35 -14.49
C LEU A 111 -1.38 18.87 -14.68
N ILE A 112 -1.95 19.62 -13.73
CA ILE A 112 -1.92 21.08 -13.75
C ILE A 112 -0.48 21.58 -13.65
N ASP A 113 0.33 21.04 -12.74
CA ASP A 113 1.76 21.38 -12.66
C ASP A 113 2.48 21.07 -13.97
N TYR A 114 2.20 19.94 -14.62
CA TYR A 114 2.75 19.63 -15.94
C TYR A 114 2.38 20.71 -16.96
N LEU A 115 1.10 21.08 -17.04
CA LEU A 115 0.62 22.13 -17.95
C LEU A 115 1.29 23.47 -17.66
N LEU A 116 1.48 23.83 -16.39
CA LEU A 116 2.16 25.07 -15.98
C LEU A 116 3.65 25.06 -16.35
N ILE A 117 4.36 23.96 -16.09
CA ILE A 117 5.78 23.79 -16.45
C ILE A 117 5.97 23.91 -17.96
N HIS A 118 5.04 23.38 -18.75
CA HIS A 118 5.08 23.37 -20.20
C HIS A 118 4.22 24.48 -20.86
N ALA A 119 3.79 25.48 -20.09
CA ALA A 119 2.83 26.49 -20.54
C ALA A 119 3.31 27.27 -21.77
N GLN A 120 4.61 27.57 -21.84
CA GLN A 120 5.21 28.27 -22.98
C GLN A 120 5.19 27.39 -24.24
N THR A 121 5.68 26.17 -24.14
CA THR A 121 5.77 25.23 -25.28
C THR A 121 4.40 24.82 -25.80
N LEU A 122 3.38 24.83 -24.93
CA LEU A 122 1.99 24.50 -25.26
C LEU A 122 1.15 25.74 -25.59
N ASN A 123 1.73 26.95 -25.61
CA ASN A 123 1.05 28.22 -25.86
C ASN A 123 -0.19 28.49 -24.96
N LEU A 124 -0.17 27.98 -23.72
CA LEU A 124 -1.31 28.06 -22.80
C LEU A 124 -1.58 29.47 -22.28
N ILE A 125 -0.55 30.32 -22.21
CA ILE A 125 -0.68 31.71 -21.76
C ILE A 125 -1.56 32.49 -22.73
N GLN A 126 -1.39 32.28 -24.04
CA GLN A 126 -2.11 33.03 -25.07
C GLN A 126 -3.50 32.46 -25.36
N PHE A 127 -3.65 31.14 -25.40
CA PHE A 127 -4.89 30.49 -25.88
C PHE A 127 -5.59 29.63 -24.82
N GLY A 128 -5.12 29.62 -23.57
CA GLY A 128 -5.64 28.75 -22.53
C GLY A 128 -5.51 27.27 -22.91
N LEU A 129 -6.44 26.45 -22.44
CA LEU A 129 -6.49 25.02 -22.81
C LEU A 129 -7.00 24.77 -24.24
N GLY A 130 -7.49 25.81 -24.93
CA GLY A 130 -7.86 25.74 -26.34
C GLY A 130 -6.66 25.56 -27.29
N ALA A 131 -5.43 25.83 -26.84
CA ALA A 131 -4.22 25.54 -27.62
C ALA A 131 -3.97 24.05 -27.85
N LEU A 132 -4.52 23.18 -26.99
CA LEU A 132 -4.21 21.76 -27.01
C LEU A 132 -4.96 21.07 -28.16
N ASN A 133 -4.21 20.61 -29.15
CA ASN A 133 -4.72 19.77 -30.23
C ASN A 133 -4.54 18.26 -29.92
N SER A 134 -5.03 17.41 -30.83
CA SER A 134 -4.89 15.95 -30.72
C SER A 134 -3.44 15.49 -30.45
N ASP A 135 -2.46 16.09 -31.13
CA ASP A 135 -1.06 15.69 -31.00
C ASP A 135 -0.47 16.12 -29.67
N ASN A 136 -0.83 17.31 -29.18
CA ASN A 136 -0.46 17.74 -27.83
C ASN A 136 -1.03 16.80 -26.77
N LEU A 137 -2.34 16.48 -26.85
CA LEU A 137 -2.99 15.60 -25.89
C LEU A 137 -2.37 14.20 -25.85
N LYS A 138 -2.11 13.60 -27.02
CA LYS A 138 -1.41 12.31 -27.12
C LYS A 138 0.03 12.41 -26.62
N GLY A 139 0.73 13.51 -26.94
CA GLY A 139 2.09 13.79 -26.50
C GLY A 139 2.20 13.85 -24.97
N ILE A 140 1.28 14.56 -24.31
CA ILE A 140 1.19 14.63 -22.84
C ILE A 140 0.98 13.24 -22.25
N LEU A 141 -0.02 12.50 -22.76
CA LEU A 141 -0.33 11.16 -22.27
C LEU A 141 0.83 10.17 -22.47
N ASN A 142 1.53 10.26 -23.60
CA ASN A 142 2.74 9.48 -23.86
C ASN A 142 3.84 9.80 -22.86
N HIS A 143 4.16 11.08 -22.69
CA HIS A 143 5.22 11.51 -21.79
C HIS A 143 4.93 11.07 -20.35
N LEU A 144 3.72 11.29 -19.86
CA LEU A 144 3.31 10.85 -18.52
C LEU A 144 3.38 9.33 -18.37
N ALA A 145 3.08 8.57 -19.42
CA ALA A 145 3.12 7.11 -19.44
C ALA A 145 4.55 6.51 -19.51
N SER A 146 5.50 7.26 -20.07
CA SER A 146 6.90 6.82 -20.24
C SER A 146 7.69 6.67 -18.94
N TYR A 147 7.17 7.17 -17.81
CA TYR A 147 7.85 7.09 -16.51
C TYR A 147 6.96 6.42 -15.47
N PRO A 148 7.54 5.70 -14.49
CA PRO A 148 6.76 5.02 -13.46
C PRO A 148 6.17 5.97 -12.43
N ARG A 149 6.76 7.16 -12.26
CA ARG A 149 6.41 8.11 -11.22
C ARG A 149 6.33 9.51 -11.78
N ALA A 150 5.32 10.23 -11.33
CA ALA A 150 5.12 11.63 -11.68
C ALA A 150 6.25 12.55 -11.18
N GLU A 151 7.02 12.14 -10.17
CA GLU A 151 8.21 12.90 -9.75
C GLU A 151 9.22 13.06 -10.90
N ASP A 152 9.30 12.09 -11.81
CA ASP A 152 10.17 12.15 -12.97
C ASP A 152 9.45 12.70 -14.20
N SER A 153 8.25 12.21 -14.55
CA SER A 153 7.55 12.68 -15.75
C SER A 153 6.98 14.09 -15.68
N VAL A 154 6.70 14.62 -14.47
CA VAL A 154 6.18 15.99 -14.33
C VAL A 154 7.28 16.93 -13.86
N TYR A 155 8.05 16.48 -12.87
CA TYR A 155 8.96 17.37 -12.15
C TYR A 155 10.43 17.15 -12.49
N THR A 156 10.78 16.14 -13.29
CA THR A 156 12.18 15.79 -13.60
C THR A 156 13.07 15.74 -12.34
N TRP A 157 12.56 15.10 -11.28
CA TRP A 157 13.10 15.15 -9.91
C TRP A 157 14.60 14.88 -9.84
N HIS A 158 15.05 13.74 -10.34
CA HIS A 158 16.45 13.36 -10.21
C HIS A 158 17.38 14.30 -11.00
N GLU A 159 16.99 14.71 -12.20
CA GLU A 159 17.76 15.65 -13.04
C GLU A 159 17.91 17.02 -12.36
N ARG A 160 16.80 17.62 -11.90
CA ARG A 160 16.85 18.93 -11.26
C ARG A 160 17.56 18.90 -9.91
N VAL A 161 17.43 17.81 -9.15
CA VAL A 161 18.19 17.62 -7.91
C VAL A 161 19.68 17.48 -8.20
N SER A 162 20.09 16.73 -9.23
CA SER A 162 21.49 16.68 -9.66
C SER A 162 22.02 18.06 -10.00
N ALA A 163 21.31 18.82 -10.83
CA ALA A 163 21.68 20.20 -11.16
C ALA A 163 21.78 21.10 -9.91
N PHE A 164 20.84 20.97 -8.98
CA PHE A 164 20.86 21.68 -7.71
C PHE A 164 22.07 21.28 -6.84
N CYS A 165 22.35 19.98 -6.70
CA CYS A 165 23.51 19.46 -5.98
C CYS A 165 24.82 19.98 -6.56
N ASN A 166 24.98 19.96 -7.88
CA ASN A 166 26.16 20.49 -8.57
C ASN A 166 26.32 22.00 -8.34
N THR A 167 25.21 22.75 -8.32
CA THR A 167 25.21 24.17 -7.98
C THR A 167 25.57 24.42 -6.52
N GLN A 168 25.14 23.58 -5.58
CA GLN A 168 25.54 23.71 -4.17
C GLN A 168 27.00 23.31 -3.97
N LEU A 169 27.48 22.31 -4.71
CA LEU A 169 28.87 21.85 -4.68
C LEU A 169 29.83 22.95 -5.16
N SER A 170 29.50 23.66 -6.24
CA SER A 170 30.31 24.79 -6.72
C SER A 170 30.34 25.99 -5.75
N ASN A 171 29.34 26.11 -4.87
CA ASN A 171 29.26 27.13 -3.82
C ASN A 171 29.90 26.71 -2.48
N LEU A 172 30.52 25.53 -2.42
CA LEU A 172 31.23 25.02 -1.24
C LEU A 172 32.74 25.06 -1.47
N SER A 173 33.48 25.75 -0.61
CA SER A 173 34.95 25.69 -0.63
C SER A 173 35.46 24.43 0.07
N ASP A 174 36.65 23.94 -0.33
CA ASP A 174 37.26 22.77 0.32
C ASP A 174 37.48 22.98 1.83
N SER A 175 37.86 24.20 2.23
CA SER A 175 38.04 24.54 3.65
C SER A 175 36.74 24.43 4.47
N GLU A 176 35.59 24.76 3.87
CA GLU A 176 34.29 24.60 4.52
C GLU A 176 33.88 23.13 4.59
N ALA A 177 34.16 22.35 3.55
CA ALA A 177 33.88 20.93 3.52
C ALA A 177 34.59 20.20 4.66
N GLU A 178 35.88 20.51 4.89
CA GLU A 178 36.67 19.93 5.99
C GLU A 178 36.09 20.25 7.37
N VAL A 179 35.51 21.44 7.57
CA VAL A 179 34.82 21.78 8.83
C VAL A 179 33.62 20.86 9.06
N PHE A 180 32.86 20.54 8.01
CA PHE A 180 31.74 19.59 8.10
C PHE A 180 32.22 18.16 8.33
N PHE A 181 33.28 17.72 7.66
CA PHE A 181 33.84 16.38 7.84
C PHE A 181 34.42 16.16 9.23
N ALA A 182 35.13 17.16 9.77
CA ALA A 182 35.63 17.12 11.14
C ALA A 182 34.48 17.02 12.16
N LYS A 183 33.35 17.70 11.89
CA LYS A 183 32.16 17.66 12.74
C LYS A 183 31.34 16.39 12.57
N TYR A 184 31.27 15.86 11.36
CA TYR A 184 30.47 14.69 10.98
C TYR A 184 31.30 13.72 10.11
N PRO A 185 32.22 12.95 10.70
CA PRO A 185 33.09 12.04 9.92
C PRO A 185 32.31 11.01 9.09
N SER A 186 31.14 10.59 9.55
CA SER A 186 30.25 9.66 8.83
C SER A 186 29.76 10.20 7.48
N MET A 187 29.94 11.49 7.17
CA MET A 187 29.67 12.01 5.82
C MET A 187 30.57 11.38 4.75
N LEU A 188 31.75 10.90 5.16
CA LEU A 188 32.73 10.24 4.30
C LEU A 188 32.39 8.76 4.05
N GLU A 189 31.50 8.18 4.86
CA GLU A 189 31.09 6.78 4.71
C GLU A 189 30.15 6.63 3.53
N ILE A 190 30.59 5.91 2.51
CA ILE A 190 29.79 5.58 1.34
C ILE A 190 29.42 4.10 1.44
N ASN A 191 28.12 3.81 1.40
CA ASN A 191 27.62 2.44 1.44
C ASN A 191 27.43 1.93 0.00
N ASP A 192 28.12 0.85 -0.36
CA ASP A 192 28.06 0.25 -1.69
C ASP A 192 26.62 -0.15 -2.08
N GLU A 193 25.82 -0.68 -1.13
CA GLU A 193 24.40 -1.03 -1.34
C GLU A 193 23.56 0.20 -1.73
N GLU A 194 23.88 1.39 -1.22
CA GLU A 194 23.15 2.62 -1.53
C GLU A 194 23.59 3.21 -2.88
N CYS A 195 24.86 3.03 -3.25
CA CYS A 195 25.43 3.46 -4.52
C CYS A 195 24.90 2.68 -5.72
N GLU A 196 24.62 1.38 -5.59
CA GLU A 196 23.98 0.57 -6.64
C GLU A 196 22.59 1.09 -7.03
N SER A 197 21.93 1.83 -6.13
CA SER A 197 20.61 2.44 -6.34
C SER A 197 20.65 3.94 -6.69
N LEU A 198 21.84 4.49 -6.97
CA LEU A 198 22.04 5.91 -7.26
C LEU A 198 21.34 6.30 -8.57
N LYS A 199 20.30 7.15 -8.44
CA LYS A 199 19.56 7.71 -9.58
C LYS A 199 19.96 9.14 -9.93
N LEU A 200 20.88 9.73 -9.17
CA LEU A 200 21.35 11.08 -9.39
C LEU A 200 22.56 11.05 -10.31
N ASP A 201 22.58 11.92 -11.29
CA ASP A 201 23.74 12.21 -12.14
C ASP A 201 24.80 13.01 -11.33
N ILE A 202 25.49 12.31 -10.43
CA ILE A 202 26.58 12.80 -9.57
C ILE A 202 27.64 11.71 -9.43
N THR A 203 28.90 12.08 -9.25
CA THR A 203 29.98 11.09 -9.10
C THR A 203 30.02 10.55 -7.67
N VAL A 204 30.29 9.24 -7.48
CA VAL A 204 30.36 8.63 -6.14
C VAL A 204 31.37 9.35 -5.22
N ILE A 205 32.49 9.78 -5.80
CA ILE A 205 33.55 10.52 -5.08
C ILE A 205 33.06 11.88 -4.57
N GLU A 206 32.03 12.47 -5.19
CA GLU A 206 31.50 13.78 -4.83
C GLU A 206 30.45 13.70 -3.71
N ILE A 207 29.92 12.50 -3.40
CA ILE A 207 28.85 12.31 -2.40
C ILE A 207 29.19 12.99 -1.06
N PRO A 208 30.38 12.83 -0.46
CA PRO A 208 30.68 13.48 0.82
C PRO A 208 30.63 15.01 0.74
N LYS A 209 31.19 15.59 -0.34
CA LYS A 209 31.15 17.05 -0.54
C LYS A 209 29.73 17.55 -0.78
N ILE A 210 28.90 16.81 -1.52
CA ILE A 210 27.48 17.11 -1.72
C ILE A 210 26.73 17.05 -0.38
N ARG A 211 27.00 16.06 0.48
CA ARG A 211 26.42 15.99 1.82
C ARG A 211 26.76 17.23 2.65
N ALA A 212 28.01 17.67 2.62
CA ALA A 212 28.44 18.91 3.28
C ALA A 212 27.75 20.15 2.69
N ALA A 213 27.64 20.25 1.36
CA ALA A 213 27.00 21.37 0.67
C ALA A 213 25.50 21.48 1.02
N LEU A 214 24.78 20.36 1.04
CA LEU A 214 23.37 20.32 1.44
C LEU A 214 23.17 20.64 2.94
N MET A 215 24.14 20.29 3.79
CA MET A 215 24.15 20.67 5.20
C MET A 215 24.34 22.18 5.36
N LYS A 216 25.29 22.79 4.65
CA LYS A 216 25.46 24.25 4.56
C LYS A 216 24.18 24.93 4.09
N ALA A 217 23.47 24.32 3.15
CA ALA A 217 22.21 24.83 2.61
C ALA A 217 20.99 24.64 3.54
N ASN A 218 21.16 24.08 4.75
CA ASN A 218 20.08 23.78 5.71
C ASN A 218 18.99 22.85 5.14
N LEU A 219 19.38 21.86 4.34
CA LEU A 219 18.46 20.91 3.71
C LEU A 219 18.40 19.56 4.42
N TYR A 220 19.01 19.41 5.59
CA TYR A 220 18.88 18.22 6.42
C TYR A 220 17.90 18.45 7.58
N TYR A 221 17.19 17.39 7.94
CA TYR A 221 16.54 17.26 9.23
C TYR A 221 17.07 16.02 9.95
N GLY A 222 16.94 15.99 11.27
CA GLY A 222 17.37 14.87 12.09
C GLY A 222 18.35 15.29 13.18
N THR A 223 19.03 14.31 13.74
CA THR A 223 19.91 14.47 14.90
C THR A 223 21.06 13.50 14.78
N HIS A 224 22.18 13.74 15.48
CA HIS A 224 23.28 12.77 15.59
C HIS A 224 22.78 11.34 15.93
N TYR A 225 21.71 11.27 16.72
CA TYR A 225 21.08 10.06 17.24
C TYR A 225 20.17 9.28 16.29
N HIS A 226 19.67 9.91 15.23
CA HIS A 226 18.71 9.29 14.30
C HIS A 226 19.19 9.36 12.85
N GLY A 227 20.41 9.86 12.66
CA GLY A 227 20.93 10.30 11.38
C GLY A 227 20.37 11.64 10.93
N PHE A 228 21.02 12.16 9.90
CA PHE A 228 20.60 13.32 9.15
C PHE A 228 20.08 12.85 7.79
N LYS A 229 18.86 13.28 7.46
CA LYS A 229 18.18 12.93 6.22
C LYS A 229 17.86 14.17 5.41
N VAL A 230 17.96 14.07 4.08
CA VAL A 230 17.60 15.20 3.21
C VAL A 230 16.10 15.49 3.32
N ASN A 231 15.77 16.75 3.59
CA ASN A 231 14.39 17.23 3.62
C ASN A 231 13.90 17.44 2.18
N THR A 232 13.32 16.40 1.59
CA THR A 232 12.86 16.44 0.19
C THR A 232 11.71 17.42 -0.05
N LYS A 233 10.94 17.78 0.98
CA LYS A 233 9.93 18.85 0.89
C LYS A 233 10.61 20.21 0.77
N ALA A 234 11.52 20.56 1.67
CA ALA A 234 12.27 21.83 1.60
C ALA A 234 13.09 21.93 0.30
N LEU A 235 13.62 20.81 -0.19
CA LEU A 235 14.30 20.77 -1.48
C LEU A 235 13.32 21.02 -2.64
N SER A 236 12.11 20.44 -2.59
CA SER A 236 11.07 20.68 -3.61
C SER A 236 10.64 22.14 -3.66
N GLU A 237 10.55 22.82 -2.50
CA GLU A 237 10.24 24.26 -2.44
C GLU A 237 11.28 25.11 -3.20
N ARG A 238 12.55 24.70 -3.18
CA ARG A 238 13.64 25.40 -3.89
C ARG A 238 13.72 25.07 -5.37
N VAL A 239 13.39 23.84 -5.75
CA VAL A 239 13.56 23.32 -7.12
C VAL A 239 12.32 23.56 -7.99
N TYR A 240 11.16 23.78 -7.38
CA TYR A 240 9.88 23.94 -8.07
C TYR A 240 9.08 25.21 -7.72
N PRO A 241 9.72 26.40 -7.57
CA PRO A 241 9.00 27.60 -7.12
C PRO A 241 7.78 27.94 -7.99
N ASP A 242 7.83 27.59 -9.28
CA ASP A 242 6.84 27.88 -10.32
C ASP A 242 5.80 26.76 -10.50
N THR A 243 5.46 26.03 -9.43
CA THR A 243 4.43 24.98 -9.44
C THR A 243 3.35 25.24 -8.41
N LEU A 244 2.14 24.75 -8.67
CA LEU A 244 1.01 24.85 -7.75
C LEU A 244 1.18 23.88 -6.58
N TYR A 245 1.39 22.60 -6.90
CA TYR A 245 1.44 21.51 -5.92
C TYR A 245 2.85 20.98 -5.68
N GLY A 246 3.67 20.89 -6.73
CA GLY A 246 5.01 20.31 -6.72
C GLY A 246 5.90 20.83 -5.59
N ARG A 247 5.95 22.16 -5.43
CA ARG A 247 6.76 22.85 -4.40
C ARG A 247 6.48 22.40 -2.98
N GLN A 248 5.22 22.08 -2.66
CA GLN A 248 4.82 21.80 -1.28
C GLN A 248 4.93 20.32 -0.90
N THR A 249 5.41 19.47 -1.81
CA THR A 249 5.30 18.01 -1.68
C THR A 249 6.66 17.35 -1.51
N PRO A 250 6.80 16.39 -0.56
CA PRO A 250 7.99 15.56 -0.53
C PRO A 250 8.03 14.64 -1.76
N LYS A 251 9.21 14.51 -2.37
CA LYS A 251 9.53 13.49 -3.38
C LYS A 251 10.32 12.35 -2.76
N SER A 252 10.69 11.35 -3.56
CA SER A 252 11.48 10.19 -3.14
C SER A 252 12.71 10.54 -2.32
N SER A 253 12.99 9.73 -1.30
CA SER A 253 14.17 9.91 -0.45
C SER A 253 15.44 9.70 -1.27
N LEU A 254 16.45 10.49 -0.93
CA LEU A 254 17.78 10.45 -1.52
C LEU A 254 18.70 9.73 -0.54
N GLU A 255 18.50 8.41 -0.38
CA GLU A 255 19.14 7.63 0.72
C GLU A 255 20.66 7.74 0.71
N VAL A 256 21.28 7.71 -0.47
CA VAL A 256 22.73 7.88 -0.66
C VAL A 256 23.27 9.21 -0.10
N LEU A 257 22.43 10.24 0.02
CA LEU A 257 22.81 11.53 0.60
C LEU A 257 22.54 11.59 2.11
N ASN A 258 21.87 10.59 2.70
CA ASN A 258 21.71 10.53 4.15
C ASN A 258 23.02 10.09 4.82
N PHE A 259 23.21 10.47 6.08
CA PHE A 259 24.37 10.01 6.86
C PHE A 259 24.02 9.86 8.34
N TYR A 260 24.71 8.96 9.03
CA TYR A 260 24.33 8.53 10.38
C TYR A 260 25.53 8.60 11.35
N PRO A 261 25.74 9.74 12.05
CA PRO A 261 26.94 9.95 12.87
C PRO A 261 27.12 9.00 14.06
N SER A 262 26.10 8.24 14.45
CA SER A 262 26.14 7.42 15.66
C SER A 262 25.41 6.08 15.55
N GLU A 263 24.78 5.78 14.40
CA GLU A 263 23.98 4.56 14.23
C GLU A 263 24.20 3.95 12.85
N ILE A 264 24.44 2.65 12.80
CA ILE A 264 24.41 1.93 11.51
C ILE A 264 22.94 1.64 11.18
N ASN A 265 22.49 2.10 10.00
CA ASN A 265 21.12 1.94 9.57
C ASN A 265 20.92 0.60 8.82
N TYR A 266 20.59 -0.47 9.54
CA TYR A 266 20.04 -1.69 8.95
C TYR A 266 18.65 -2.00 9.52
N LYS A 267 17.75 -2.49 8.66
CA LYS A 267 16.36 -2.83 9.02
C LYS A 267 16.11 -4.34 9.06
N ARG A 268 16.98 -5.12 8.41
CA ARG A 268 16.88 -6.55 8.15
C ARG A 268 18.28 -7.16 8.19
N GLU A 269 18.36 -8.47 8.38
CA GLU A 269 19.62 -9.20 8.39
C GLU A 269 20.19 -9.33 6.99
N TYR A 270 19.34 -9.64 6.01
CA TYR A 270 19.71 -9.83 4.62
C TYR A 270 18.89 -8.90 3.71
N PRO A 271 19.38 -8.61 2.50
CA PRO A 271 18.54 -8.12 1.41
C PRO A 271 17.34 -9.03 1.22
N GLY A 272 16.19 -8.44 0.84
CA GLY A 272 14.97 -9.21 0.70
C GLY A 272 14.66 -9.54 -0.74
N VAL A 273 14.27 -10.79 -0.99
CA VAL A 273 13.79 -11.23 -2.31
C VAL A 273 12.66 -10.32 -2.78
N ARG A 274 12.73 -9.90 -4.05
CA ARG A 274 11.69 -9.06 -4.66
C ARG A 274 10.32 -9.74 -4.54
N VAL A 275 9.33 -8.98 -4.07
CA VAL A 275 7.95 -9.47 -3.85
C VAL A 275 7.11 -9.42 -5.14
N THR A 276 7.55 -8.67 -6.15
CA THR A 276 6.85 -8.50 -7.44
C THR A 276 7.79 -8.78 -8.62
N THR A 277 7.24 -9.19 -9.76
CA THR A 277 7.97 -9.38 -11.02
C THR A 277 8.15 -8.06 -11.76
N GLY A 278 9.35 -7.80 -12.24
CA GLY A 278 9.68 -6.65 -13.09
C GLY A 278 9.97 -5.36 -12.32
N GLU A 279 10.64 -4.44 -13.01
CA GLU A 279 10.77 -3.05 -12.60
C GLU A 279 9.63 -2.24 -13.23
N SER A 280 9.09 -1.27 -12.49
CA SER A 280 8.10 -0.37 -13.07
C SER A 280 8.86 0.57 -14.00
N GLU A 281 8.84 0.30 -15.30
CA GLU A 281 9.44 1.17 -16.32
C GLU A 281 8.44 2.25 -16.77
N ASN A 282 7.15 1.93 -16.76
CA ASN A 282 6.09 2.81 -17.23
C ASN A 282 5.08 3.17 -16.13
N LEU A 283 4.18 4.10 -16.43
CA LEU A 283 3.11 4.52 -15.54
C LEU A 283 2.08 3.39 -15.33
N ARG A 284 1.53 3.31 -14.11
CA ARG A 284 0.41 2.41 -13.81
C ARG A 284 -0.89 2.89 -14.47
N GLY A 285 -1.70 1.94 -14.96
CA GLY A 285 -2.99 2.21 -15.60
C GLY A 285 -3.93 3.10 -14.78
N THR A 286 -4.04 2.89 -13.46
CA THR A 286 -4.92 3.72 -12.62
C THR A 286 -4.58 5.21 -12.68
N ALA A 287 -3.29 5.56 -12.61
CA ALA A 287 -2.86 6.96 -12.69
C ALA A 287 -3.06 7.51 -14.11
N TYR A 288 -2.72 6.70 -15.12
CA TYR A 288 -2.94 7.03 -16.53
C TYR A 288 -4.41 7.38 -16.83
N PHE A 289 -5.35 6.53 -16.41
CA PHE A 289 -6.77 6.75 -16.65
C PHE A 289 -7.31 7.98 -15.92
N ASN A 290 -6.75 8.35 -14.76
CA ASN A 290 -7.11 9.61 -14.10
C ASN A 290 -6.64 10.83 -14.92
N TYR A 291 -5.41 10.81 -15.46
CA TYR A 291 -4.92 11.86 -16.35
C TYR A 291 -5.76 11.96 -17.62
N ARG A 292 -6.00 10.82 -18.29
CA ARG A 292 -6.81 10.74 -19.51
C ARG A 292 -8.22 11.23 -19.26
N TYR A 293 -8.85 10.83 -18.17
CA TYR A 293 -10.19 11.30 -17.81
C TYR A 293 -10.23 12.83 -17.69
N ALA A 294 -9.26 13.45 -17.02
CA ALA A 294 -9.25 14.90 -16.84
C ALA A 294 -9.08 15.63 -18.19
N LEU A 295 -8.20 15.14 -19.05
CA LEU A 295 -7.99 15.71 -20.38
C LEU A 295 -9.23 15.54 -21.28
N VAL A 296 -9.87 14.36 -21.28
CA VAL A 296 -11.12 14.13 -22.00
C VAL A 296 -12.22 15.09 -21.52
N ASN A 297 -12.40 15.19 -20.20
CA ASN A 297 -13.48 16.00 -19.63
C ASN A 297 -13.15 17.51 -19.58
N SER A 298 -11.95 17.92 -19.99
CA SER A 298 -11.64 19.34 -20.21
C SER A 298 -12.51 19.97 -21.31
N ALA A 299 -13.12 19.17 -22.19
CA ALA A 299 -14.12 19.63 -23.16
C ALA A 299 -15.32 20.33 -22.49
N ALA A 300 -15.66 19.96 -21.25
CA ALA A 300 -16.74 20.59 -20.49
C ALA A 300 -16.48 22.08 -20.21
N LEU A 301 -15.24 22.56 -20.31
CA LEU A 301 -14.90 23.99 -20.19
C LEU A 301 -15.62 24.84 -21.25
N SER A 302 -15.89 24.29 -22.43
CA SER A 302 -16.65 24.98 -23.48
C SER A 302 -18.07 25.36 -23.03
N THR A 303 -18.71 24.53 -22.19
CA THR A 303 -20.03 24.82 -21.61
C THR A 303 -20.00 25.98 -20.62
N LEU A 304 -18.82 26.32 -20.11
CA LEU A 304 -18.58 27.46 -19.21
C LEU A 304 -18.09 28.71 -19.96
N GLY A 305 -18.06 28.67 -21.30
CA GLY A 305 -17.53 29.77 -22.13
C GLY A 305 -16.01 29.90 -22.10
N LEU A 306 -15.28 28.88 -21.65
CA LEU A 306 -13.82 28.87 -21.58
C LEU A 306 -13.19 28.11 -22.77
N PRO A 307 -11.98 28.48 -23.22
CA PRO A 307 -11.26 27.75 -24.26
C PRO A 307 -11.01 26.30 -23.86
N ALA A 308 -11.43 25.36 -24.71
CA ALA A 308 -11.30 23.93 -24.48
C ALA A 308 -10.61 23.24 -25.67
N PRO A 309 -9.93 22.09 -25.45
CA PRO A 309 -9.33 21.33 -26.55
C PRO A 309 -10.39 20.84 -27.55
N ALA A 310 -10.15 21.02 -28.84
CA ALA A 310 -11.13 20.70 -29.89
C ALA A 310 -11.27 19.19 -30.18
N ASP A 311 -10.17 18.43 -30.12
CA ASP A 311 -10.09 17.05 -30.61
C ASP A 311 -9.93 15.99 -29.50
N ILE A 312 -10.68 16.13 -28.40
CA ILE A 312 -10.63 15.17 -27.27
C ILE A 312 -11.02 13.73 -27.64
N ASN A 313 -11.79 13.55 -28.72
CA ASN A 313 -12.24 12.23 -29.16
C ASN A 313 -11.06 11.31 -29.52
N THR A 314 -9.92 11.87 -29.94
CA THR A 314 -8.74 11.09 -30.33
C THR A 314 -8.04 10.41 -29.14
N ILE A 315 -8.37 10.82 -27.91
CA ILE A 315 -7.78 10.29 -26.68
C ILE A 315 -8.78 9.49 -25.81
N LEU A 316 -10.03 9.28 -26.24
CA LEU A 316 -11.02 8.52 -25.47
C LEU A 316 -10.56 7.08 -25.19
N GLU A 317 -10.06 6.42 -26.23
CA GLU A 317 -9.58 5.04 -26.18
C GLU A 317 -8.06 4.92 -26.32
N TYR A 318 -7.38 6.05 -26.56
CA TYR A 318 -5.92 6.06 -26.66
C TYR A 318 -5.28 5.51 -25.39
N THR A 319 -4.36 4.57 -25.57
CA THR A 319 -3.62 3.93 -24.48
C THR A 319 -2.21 3.62 -24.99
N PRO A 320 -1.16 4.30 -24.50
CA PRO A 320 0.22 4.00 -24.86
C PRO A 320 0.70 2.74 -24.14
N LYS A 321 1.99 2.38 -24.31
CA LYS A 321 2.59 1.32 -23.50
C LYS A 321 2.54 1.74 -22.02
N LEU A 322 1.78 0.99 -21.24
CA LEU A 322 1.67 1.15 -19.80
C LEU A 322 2.41 0.03 -19.10
N ASN A 323 2.70 0.23 -17.82
CA ASN A 323 3.31 -0.84 -17.04
C ASN A 323 2.30 -1.96 -16.86
N GLU A 324 2.70 -3.16 -17.25
CA GLU A 324 1.91 -4.35 -16.97
C GLU A 324 1.80 -4.53 -15.45
N SER A 325 0.69 -5.13 -15.02
CA SER A 325 0.51 -5.46 -13.62
C SER A 325 1.60 -6.46 -13.22
N SER A 326 2.58 -6.00 -12.44
CA SER A 326 3.61 -6.86 -11.87
C SER A 326 2.95 -8.01 -11.12
N ARG A 327 3.23 -9.25 -11.53
CA ARG A 327 2.78 -10.42 -10.79
C ARG A 327 3.50 -10.46 -9.45
N TYR A 328 2.81 -10.82 -8.39
CA TYR A 328 3.50 -11.09 -7.14
C TYR A 328 4.38 -12.34 -7.32
N ARG A 329 5.56 -12.38 -6.70
CA ARG A 329 6.35 -13.60 -6.59
C ARG A 329 5.83 -14.43 -5.43
N SER A 330 5.62 -15.72 -5.65
CA SER A 330 5.28 -16.65 -4.58
C SER A 330 6.52 -16.95 -3.75
N VAL A 331 6.33 -17.23 -2.46
CA VAL A 331 7.39 -17.77 -1.59
C VAL A 331 7.32 -19.30 -1.70
N PRO A 332 8.44 -20.02 -1.76
CA PRO A 332 8.43 -21.48 -1.74
C PRO A 332 7.55 -22.03 -0.60
N SER A 333 6.69 -22.99 -0.92
CA SER A 333 5.71 -23.56 0.04
C SER A 333 6.38 -24.15 1.27
N GLY A 334 7.51 -24.86 1.09
CA GLY A 334 8.29 -25.41 2.19
C GLY A 334 8.76 -24.35 3.20
N ASN A 335 9.15 -23.17 2.71
CA ASN A 335 9.56 -22.05 3.54
C ASN A 335 8.36 -21.46 4.32
N LEU A 336 7.20 -21.30 3.67
CA LEU A 336 5.98 -20.84 4.34
C LEU A 336 5.50 -21.84 5.41
N LEU A 337 5.54 -23.13 5.13
CA LEU A 337 5.17 -24.19 6.08
C LEU A 337 6.14 -24.25 7.27
N LYS A 338 7.45 -24.07 7.03
CA LYS A 338 8.47 -23.92 8.07
C LYS A 338 8.13 -22.75 9.00
N LEU A 339 7.87 -21.57 8.43
CA LEU A 339 7.52 -20.37 9.22
C LEU A 339 6.18 -20.54 9.97
N PHE A 340 5.19 -21.17 9.35
CA PHE A 340 3.90 -21.48 9.98
C PHE A 340 4.09 -22.38 11.21
N ARG A 341 4.82 -23.49 11.06
CA ARG A 341 5.12 -24.41 12.16
C ARG A 341 5.87 -23.71 13.29
N ARG A 342 6.98 -23.02 12.98
CA ARG A 342 7.78 -22.30 13.97
C ARG A 342 6.98 -21.24 14.73
N SER A 343 6.05 -20.57 14.04
CA SER A 343 5.16 -19.58 14.64
C SER A 343 4.17 -20.19 15.64
N MET A 344 3.62 -21.37 15.34
CA MET A 344 2.75 -22.10 16.26
C MET A 344 3.53 -22.61 17.47
N ASP A 345 4.69 -23.24 17.25
CA ASP A 345 5.56 -23.73 18.33
C ASP A 345 5.94 -22.58 19.28
N PHE A 346 6.35 -21.43 18.72
CA PHE A 346 6.69 -20.25 19.51
C PHE A 346 5.51 -19.68 20.31
N HIS A 347 4.30 -19.76 19.76
CA HIS A 347 3.09 -19.34 20.47
C HIS A 347 2.81 -20.22 21.68
N VAL A 348 2.77 -21.54 21.48
CA VAL A 348 2.48 -22.53 22.53
C VAL A 348 3.53 -22.47 23.62
N GLU A 349 4.80 -22.43 23.24
CA GLU A 349 5.90 -22.51 24.21
C GLU A 349 6.16 -21.17 24.90
N HIS A 350 6.02 -20.05 24.18
CA HIS A 350 6.64 -18.78 24.59
C HIS A 350 5.75 -17.52 24.49
N GLY A 351 4.65 -17.56 23.75
CA GLY A 351 3.85 -16.36 23.46
C GLY A 351 3.36 -15.64 24.73
N ARG A 352 2.72 -16.39 25.63
CA ARG A 352 2.17 -15.83 26.88
C ARG A 352 3.23 -15.23 27.80
N LYS A 353 4.34 -15.94 28.00
CA LYS A 353 5.41 -15.49 28.92
C LYS A 353 6.05 -14.19 28.43
N ILE A 354 6.28 -14.04 27.12
CA ILE A 354 6.86 -12.83 26.52
C ILE A 354 5.93 -11.63 26.73
N LEU A 355 4.66 -11.77 26.39
CA LEU A 355 3.68 -10.70 26.54
C LEU A 355 3.49 -10.29 28.01
N ASN A 356 3.46 -11.26 28.93
CA ASN A 356 3.41 -10.97 30.37
C ASN A 356 4.67 -10.25 30.88
N GLY A 357 5.85 -10.56 30.32
CA GLY A 357 7.07 -9.80 30.55
C GLY A 357 6.91 -8.32 30.22
N PHE A 358 6.43 -8.01 29.02
CA PHE A 358 6.18 -6.63 28.62
C PHE A 358 5.14 -5.96 29.51
N ILE A 359 4.01 -6.63 29.80
CA ILE A 359 2.96 -6.08 30.66
C ILE A 359 3.52 -5.67 32.03
N ARG A 360 4.34 -6.53 32.66
CA ARG A 360 4.97 -6.23 33.95
C ARG A 360 5.84 -4.97 33.89
N VAL A 361 6.67 -4.85 32.86
CA VAL A 361 7.53 -3.67 32.66
C VAL A 361 6.70 -2.42 32.43
N ALA A 362 5.72 -2.48 31.52
CA ALA A 362 4.88 -1.34 31.19
C ALA A 362 4.03 -0.87 32.39
N ALA A 363 3.48 -1.80 33.16
CA ALA A 363 2.71 -1.52 34.36
C ALA A 363 3.56 -0.90 35.47
N TYR A 364 4.76 -1.46 35.71
CA TYR A 364 5.71 -0.89 36.67
C TYR A 364 6.07 0.55 36.30
N CYS A 365 6.41 0.79 35.02
CA CYS A 365 6.73 2.12 34.53
C CYS A 365 5.57 3.11 34.63
N HIS A 366 4.35 2.67 34.32
CA HIS A 366 3.15 3.49 34.47
C HIS A 366 2.94 3.88 35.94
N ALA A 367 2.98 2.91 36.86
CA ALA A 367 2.75 3.13 38.28
C ALA A 367 3.78 4.08 38.93
N HIS A 368 5.02 4.06 38.46
CA HIS A 368 6.11 4.91 38.98
C HIS A 368 6.35 6.18 38.14
N ASN A 369 5.48 6.46 37.16
CA ASN A 369 5.62 7.57 36.23
C ASN A 369 7.03 7.70 35.61
N CYS A 370 7.62 6.57 35.21
CA CYS A 370 8.96 6.51 34.64
C CYS A 370 8.94 5.94 33.22
N ALA A 371 9.86 6.38 32.37
CA ALA A 371 10.01 5.84 31.02
C ALA A 371 10.72 4.48 31.07
N MET A 372 10.26 3.50 30.27
CA MET A 372 10.88 2.16 30.21
C MET A 372 12.37 2.24 29.84
N THR A 373 12.74 3.22 29.01
CA THR A 373 14.11 3.53 28.61
C THR A 373 15.04 3.98 29.75
N ARG A 374 14.48 4.39 30.87
CA ARG A 374 15.21 4.86 32.06
C ARG A 374 15.33 3.78 33.15
N LEU A 375 14.77 2.59 32.94
CA LEU A 375 14.88 1.50 33.90
C LEU A 375 16.33 0.99 33.99
N PRO A 376 16.91 0.92 35.20
CA PRO A 376 18.17 0.20 35.42
C PRO A 376 18.05 -1.26 35.00
N GLU A 377 19.15 -1.86 34.54
CA GLU A 377 19.15 -3.26 34.07
C GLU A 377 18.74 -4.24 35.16
N SER A 378 19.25 -4.06 36.37
CA SER A 378 18.90 -4.88 37.53
C SER A 378 17.41 -4.85 37.84
N ASP A 379 16.79 -3.67 37.78
CA ASP A 379 15.35 -3.52 37.97
C ASP A 379 14.57 -4.14 36.83
N PHE A 380 14.99 -3.92 35.58
CA PHE A 380 14.36 -4.54 34.41
C PHE A 380 14.34 -6.07 34.54
N LEU A 381 15.48 -6.69 34.82
CA LEU A 381 15.61 -8.15 34.98
C LEU A 381 14.74 -8.67 36.14
N ARG A 382 14.70 -7.94 37.26
CA ARG A 382 13.84 -8.26 38.39
C ARG A 382 12.35 -8.21 38.02
N ILE A 383 11.93 -7.21 37.24
CA ILE A 383 10.53 -7.00 36.84
C ILE A 383 10.07 -8.06 35.83
N ILE A 384 10.89 -8.41 34.85
CA ILE A 384 10.54 -9.46 33.86
C ILE A 384 10.55 -10.87 34.49
N GLY A 385 11.26 -11.06 35.60
CA GLY A 385 11.32 -12.32 36.34
C GLY A 385 12.30 -13.33 35.78
N SER A 386 12.54 -14.38 36.57
CA SER A 386 13.53 -15.43 36.29
C SER A 386 13.19 -16.25 35.05
N GLU A 387 11.91 -16.48 34.76
CA GLU A 387 11.48 -17.24 33.58
C GLU A 387 12.00 -16.63 32.27
N LEU A 388 11.85 -15.31 32.09
CA LEU A 388 12.34 -14.62 30.89
C LEU A 388 13.84 -14.39 30.92
N THR A 389 14.42 -14.21 32.10
CA THR A 389 15.89 -14.13 32.25
C THR A 389 16.55 -15.44 31.83
N ASN A 390 16.01 -16.58 32.26
CA ASN A 390 16.47 -17.91 31.89
C ASN A 390 16.22 -18.23 30.41
N PHE A 391 15.18 -17.64 29.82
CA PHE A 391 14.92 -17.72 28.38
C PHE A 391 15.94 -16.94 27.53
N GLY A 392 16.73 -16.04 28.15
CA GLY A 392 17.79 -15.27 27.49
C GLY A 392 17.58 -13.76 27.50
N VAL A 393 16.45 -13.25 28.01
CA VAL A 393 16.17 -11.81 27.98
C VAL A 393 17.12 -11.04 28.89
N LYS A 394 17.89 -10.10 28.31
CA LYS A 394 18.89 -9.29 29.02
C LYS A 394 18.52 -7.80 29.09
N LYS A 395 17.81 -7.28 28.09
CA LYS A 395 17.49 -5.85 27.95
C LYS A 395 16.07 -5.62 27.41
N LEU A 396 15.54 -4.41 27.64
CA LEU A 396 14.22 -4.00 27.19
C LEU A 396 14.04 -4.19 25.68
N GLY A 397 15.01 -3.73 24.90
CA GLY A 397 15.09 -4.04 23.48
C GLY A 397 16.50 -3.80 22.96
N LEU A 398 16.87 -4.54 21.92
CA LEU A 398 18.17 -4.42 21.25
C LEU A 398 18.35 -3.03 20.65
N SER A 399 17.27 -2.44 20.13
CA SER A 399 17.26 -1.08 19.56
C SER A 399 16.82 0.02 20.54
N SER A 400 16.55 -0.31 21.81
CA SER A 400 15.91 0.62 22.74
C SER A 400 16.84 1.76 23.19
N HIS A 401 16.26 2.93 23.46
CA HIS A 401 17.00 4.15 23.77
C HIS A 401 17.52 4.12 25.22
N ARG A 402 18.65 3.47 25.49
CA ARG A 402 19.28 3.64 26.81
C ARG A 402 19.96 5.01 26.88
N ILE A 403 19.53 5.85 27.82
CA ILE A 403 20.24 7.09 28.16
C ILE A 403 21.50 6.68 28.95
N THR A 404 22.57 6.31 28.27
CA THR A 404 23.89 6.10 28.88
C THR A 404 24.70 7.40 28.87
N ARG A 405 25.49 7.64 29.91
CA ARG A 405 26.45 8.78 29.96
C ARG A 405 27.50 8.70 28.85
N LYS A 406 27.76 7.51 28.29
CA LYS A 406 28.67 7.27 27.16
C LYS A 406 27.88 7.14 25.85
N ARG A 407 28.39 7.79 24.79
CA ARG A 407 27.84 7.81 23.43
C ARG A 407 28.25 6.51 22.69
N VAL A 408 27.47 5.45 22.84
CA VAL A 408 27.71 4.17 22.14
C VAL A 408 26.58 3.95 21.12
N PRO A 409 26.87 3.43 19.90
CA PRO A 409 25.85 3.08 18.93
C PRO A 409 24.79 2.15 19.53
N ARG A 410 23.50 2.40 19.25
CA ARG A 410 22.40 1.58 19.79
C ARG A 410 22.38 0.20 19.18
N ARG A 411 22.54 0.17 17.85
CA ARG A 411 22.67 -1.03 17.04
C ARG A 411 24.17 -1.28 16.86
N GLY A 412 24.64 -2.43 17.36
CA GLY A 412 26.01 -2.90 17.11
C GLY A 412 26.21 -3.26 15.64
N SER A 413 27.19 -4.12 15.34
CA SER A 413 27.27 -4.69 13.99
C SER A 413 25.98 -5.43 13.60
N ARG A 414 25.69 -5.50 12.30
CA ARG A 414 24.50 -6.17 11.75
C ARG A 414 24.44 -7.61 12.24
N GLU A 415 25.57 -8.31 12.16
CA GLU A 415 25.73 -9.71 12.55
C GLU A 415 25.45 -9.92 14.03
N GLN A 416 26.04 -9.09 14.91
CA GLN A 416 25.84 -9.21 16.36
C GLN A 416 24.40 -8.94 16.76
N TYR A 417 23.72 -8.00 16.09
CA TYR A 417 22.33 -7.66 16.40
C TYR A 417 21.38 -8.82 16.11
N PHE A 418 21.53 -9.49 14.96
CA PHE A 418 20.65 -10.61 14.62
C PHE A 418 21.03 -11.89 15.36
N GLN A 419 22.30 -12.05 15.78
CA GLN A 419 22.67 -13.06 16.77
C GLN A 419 21.99 -12.80 18.12
N ASP A 420 22.08 -11.58 18.65
CA ASP A 420 21.40 -11.17 19.89
C ASP A 420 19.88 -11.36 19.82
N LEU A 421 19.28 -11.18 18.64
CA LEU A 421 17.85 -11.41 18.39
C LEU A 421 17.51 -12.89 18.60
N ARG A 422 18.27 -13.80 17.98
CA ARG A 422 18.05 -15.25 18.09
C ARG A 422 18.42 -15.81 19.46
N ASP A 423 19.37 -15.17 20.15
CA ASP A 423 19.72 -15.47 21.55
C ASP A 423 18.71 -14.90 22.56
N ASN A 424 17.59 -14.34 22.10
CA ASN A 424 16.48 -13.81 22.90
C ASN A 424 16.84 -12.61 23.79
N HIS A 425 17.91 -11.87 23.49
CA HIS A 425 18.44 -10.85 24.40
C HIS A 425 17.50 -9.64 24.58
N GLY A 426 16.60 -9.35 23.62
CA GLY A 426 15.72 -8.18 23.62
C GLY A 426 14.23 -8.51 23.78
N LEU A 427 13.58 -7.98 24.83
CA LEU A 427 12.16 -8.24 25.08
C LEU A 427 11.23 -7.65 24.01
N LEU A 428 11.46 -6.41 23.56
CA LEU A 428 10.65 -5.75 22.54
C LEU A 428 10.71 -6.48 21.20
N GLU A 429 11.89 -6.92 20.79
CA GLU A 429 12.06 -7.70 19.56
C GLU A 429 11.31 -9.04 19.64
N LEU A 430 11.34 -9.73 20.78
CA LEU A 430 10.55 -10.95 20.99
C LEU A 430 9.04 -10.70 20.93
N VAL A 431 8.56 -9.54 21.42
CA VAL A 431 7.17 -9.13 21.22
C VAL A 431 6.87 -8.97 19.73
N TYR A 432 7.75 -8.34 18.95
CA TYR A 432 7.55 -8.19 17.50
C TYR A 432 7.58 -9.52 16.75
N VAL A 433 8.48 -10.44 17.14
CA VAL A 433 8.51 -11.83 16.63
C VAL A 433 7.17 -12.51 16.90
N TYR A 434 6.66 -12.42 18.13
CA TYR A 434 5.35 -13.02 18.47
C TYR A 434 4.21 -12.43 17.65
N PHE A 435 4.14 -11.11 17.50
CA PHE A 435 3.14 -10.48 16.63
C PHE A 435 3.29 -10.94 15.18
N GLY A 436 4.52 -11.05 14.67
CA GLY A 436 4.82 -11.60 13.35
C GLY A 436 4.36 -13.05 13.21
N SER A 437 4.51 -13.87 14.25
CA SER A 437 4.00 -15.26 14.30
C SER A 437 2.47 -15.30 14.17
N VAL A 438 1.75 -14.46 14.91
CA VAL A 438 0.27 -14.38 14.80
C VAL A 438 -0.12 -13.92 13.39
N GLN A 439 0.58 -12.93 12.83
CA GLN A 439 0.32 -12.44 11.47
C GLN A 439 0.58 -13.52 10.40
N LEU A 440 1.63 -14.32 10.54
CA LEU A 440 1.92 -15.44 9.64
C LEU A 440 0.81 -16.49 9.68
N VAL A 441 0.42 -16.94 10.87
CA VAL A 441 -0.61 -17.98 11.04
C VAL A 441 -1.97 -17.49 10.56
N VAL A 442 -2.45 -16.35 11.09
CA VAL A 442 -3.73 -15.76 10.69
C VAL A 442 -3.73 -15.40 9.20
N GLY A 443 -2.61 -14.85 8.71
CA GLY A 443 -2.48 -14.43 7.31
C GLY A 443 -2.55 -15.59 6.33
N ILE A 444 -2.01 -16.77 6.69
CA ILE A 444 -2.13 -18.00 5.92
C ILE A 444 -3.56 -18.52 5.95
N ILE A 445 -4.13 -18.78 7.13
CA ILE A 445 -5.40 -19.51 7.20
C ILE A 445 -6.62 -18.66 6.82
N MET A 446 -6.57 -17.34 7.04
CA MET A 446 -7.73 -16.47 6.80
C MET A 446 -7.71 -15.82 5.43
N ALA A 447 -6.56 -15.87 4.74
CA ALA A 447 -6.38 -15.33 3.40
C ALA A 447 -6.89 -13.89 3.23
N ARG A 448 -6.82 -13.05 4.27
CA ARG A 448 -7.31 -11.66 4.20
C ARG A 448 -6.30 -10.72 3.57
N ARG A 449 -6.76 -9.57 3.09
CA ARG A 449 -5.87 -8.50 2.64
C ARG A 449 -5.25 -7.79 3.84
N VAL A 450 -4.08 -7.17 3.63
CA VAL A 450 -3.35 -6.48 4.69
C VAL A 450 -4.13 -5.32 5.29
N ASP A 451 -4.95 -4.64 4.50
CA ASP A 451 -5.78 -3.53 4.96
C ASP A 451 -7.03 -3.98 5.71
N GLU A 452 -7.36 -5.27 5.69
CA GLU A 452 -8.43 -5.88 6.49
C GLU A 452 -7.87 -6.38 7.82
N LEU A 453 -6.70 -7.05 7.81
CA LEU A 453 -6.04 -7.49 9.03
C LEU A 453 -5.43 -6.34 9.82
N GLY A 454 -4.86 -5.34 9.14
CA GLY A 454 -4.24 -4.19 9.78
C GLY A 454 -5.23 -3.25 10.48
N THR A 455 -6.54 -3.36 10.17
CA THR A 455 -7.62 -2.58 10.78
C THR A 455 -8.57 -3.46 11.60
N LEU A 456 -8.11 -4.65 11.97
CA LEU A 456 -8.89 -5.63 12.71
C LEU A 456 -9.05 -5.16 14.17
N ASP A 457 -10.26 -4.83 14.58
CA ASP A 457 -10.54 -4.30 15.92
C ASP A 457 -10.38 -5.37 17.01
N ALA A 458 -9.47 -5.16 17.97
CA ALA A 458 -9.23 -6.10 19.06
C ALA A 458 -10.47 -6.34 19.95
N ALA A 459 -11.40 -5.39 20.02
CA ALA A 459 -12.61 -5.55 20.82
C ALA A 459 -13.63 -6.50 20.14
N SER A 460 -13.78 -6.42 18.82
CA SER A 460 -14.91 -7.05 18.10
C SER A 460 -14.54 -7.96 16.92
N CYS A 461 -13.26 -8.32 16.75
CA CYS A 461 -12.77 -9.14 15.64
C CYS A 461 -13.18 -10.62 15.68
N LEU A 462 -13.74 -11.10 16.78
CA LEU A 462 -14.28 -12.46 16.92
C LEU A 462 -15.75 -12.36 17.35
N ASP A 463 -16.57 -13.26 16.81
CA ASP A 463 -17.95 -13.42 17.25
C ASP A 463 -18.03 -14.03 18.66
N GLU A 464 -19.25 -14.09 19.22
CA GLU A 464 -19.47 -14.62 20.56
C GLU A 464 -19.08 -16.09 20.71
N SER A 465 -19.29 -16.90 19.66
CA SER A 465 -18.92 -18.31 19.67
C SER A 465 -17.42 -18.54 19.47
N ARG A 466 -16.67 -17.51 19.06
CA ARG A 466 -15.26 -17.56 18.67
C ARG A 466 -15.00 -18.57 17.56
N THR A 467 -15.92 -18.70 16.61
CA THR A 467 -15.76 -19.53 15.41
C THR A 467 -15.71 -18.71 14.13
N TRP A 468 -15.94 -17.39 14.23
CA TRP A 468 -15.96 -16.46 13.11
C TRP A 468 -15.04 -15.26 13.35
N LEU A 469 -14.17 -14.99 12.39
CA LEU A 469 -13.41 -13.74 12.30
C LEU A 469 -14.27 -12.67 11.63
N ILE A 470 -14.48 -11.54 12.30
CA ILE A 470 -15.24 -10.40 11.82
C ILE A 470 -14.28 -9.29 11.36
N PHE A 471 -14.46 -8.78 10.14
CA PHE A 471 -13.59 -7.75 9.57
C PHE A 471 -14.35 -6.81 8.62
N SER A 472 -13.73 -5.66 8.33
CA SER A 472 -14.23 -4.68 7.36
C SER A 472 -13.66 -4.98 5.98
N LEU A 473 -14.48 -5.54 5.08
CA LEU A 473 -14.08 -6.02 3.76
C LEU A 473 -13.46 -4.90 2.91
N ALA A 474 -12.24 -5.08 2.44
CA ALA A 474 -11.59 -4.13 1.54
C ALA A 474 -12.21 -4.15 0.15
N LYS A 475 -12.14 -3.00 -0.54
CA LYS A 475 -12.74 -2.79 -1.88
C LYS A 475 -14.28 -2.97 -1.93
N SER A 476 -14.95 -2.95 -0.78
CA SER A 476 -16.42 -3.03 -0.70
C SER A 476 -17.13 -1.67 -0.75
N THR A 477 -16.38 -0.57 -0.84
CA THR A 477 -16.87 0.80 -0.66
C THR A 477 -17.58 1.42 -1.87
N HIS A 478 -17.74 0.66 -2.97
CA HIS A 478 -18.33 1.17 -4.20
C HIS A 478 -19.77 1.67 -3.96
N LYS A 479 -20.01 2.96 -4.20
CA LYS A 479 -21.28 3.68 -3.92
C LYS A 479 -21.70 3.69 -2.44
N ALA A 480 -20.77 3.47 -1.52
CA ALA A 480 -21.05 3.41 -0.08
C ALA A 480 -20.33 4.52 0.72
N LEU A 481 -20.04 5.68 0.11
CA LEU A 481 -19.38 6.82 0.77
C LEU A 481 -18.06 6.46 1.48
N GLY A 482 -17.33 5.47 0.97
CA GLY A 482 -16.10 4.99 1.59
C GLY A 482 -16.28 4.03 2.77
N ILE A 483 -17.52 3.71 3.17
CA ILE A 483 -17.82 2.77 4.26
C ILE A 483 -17.61 1.34 3.77
N ARG A 484 -16.83 0.56 4.53
CA ARG A 484 -16.57 -0.85 4.24
C ARG A 484 -17.70 -1.71 4.80
N GLN A 485 -18.12 -2.70 4.02
CA GLN A 485 -19.04 -3.74 4.46
C GLN A 485 -18.39 -4.60 5.54
N ARG A 486 -19.10 -4.83 6.64
CA ARG A 486 -18.69 -5.74 7.72
C ARG A 486 -19.07 -7.17 7.34
N GLU A 487 -18.10 -8.07 7.40
CA GLU A 487 -18.22 -9.47 6.97
C GLU A 487 -17.62 -10.41 8.01
N SER A 488 -17.98 -11.69 7.96
CA SER A 488 -17.40 -12.73 8.82
C SER A 488 -16.98 -13.98 8.05
N ARG A 489 -15.90 -14.65 8.48
CA ARG A 489 -15.42 -15.92 7.90
C ARG A 489 -15.04 -16.92 8.99
N PRO A 490 -15.21 -18.23 8.76
CA PRO A 490 -14.86 -19.25 9.73
C PRO A 490 -13.35 -19.20 10.00
N ILE A 491 -12.96 -19.41 11.25
CA ILE A 491 -11.57 -19.34 11.69
C ILE A 491 -11.21 -20.57 12.51
N ASP A 492 -10.00 -21.08 12.32
CA ASP A 492 -9.48 -22.22 13.06
C ASP A 492 -9.17 -21.88 14.52
N ALA A 493 -9.36 -22.86 15.42
CA ALA A 493 -9.15 -22.72 16.85
C ALA A 493 -7.74 -22.21 17.22
N ILE A 494 -6.68 -22.63 16.51
CA ILE A 494 -5.31 -22.17 16.83
C ILE A 494 -5.15 -20.66 16.61
N ALA A 495 -5.77 -20.12 15.56
CA ALA A 495 -5.71 -18.69 15.34
C ALA A 495 -6.63 -17.91 16.25
N VAL A 496 -7.78 -18.49 16.64
CA VAL A 496 -8.62 -17.92 17.70
C VAL A 496 -7.81 -17.78 18.98
N GLU A 497 -7.07 -18.81 19.38
CA GLU A 497 -6.19 -18.78 20.56
C GLU A 497 -5.14 -17.66 20.44
N MET A 498 -4.41 -17.61 19.32
CA MET A 498 -3.41 -16.56 19.07
C MET A 498 -4.00 -15.14 19.08
N ILE A 499 -5.18 -14.93 18.49
CA ILE A 499 -5.90 -13.65 18.49
C ILE A 499 -6.33 -13.31 19.92
N GLU A 500 -6.92 -14.24 20.67
CA GLU A 500 -7.31 -14.03 22.06
C GLU A 500 -6.12 -13.70 22.95
N GLU A 501 -4.93 -14.24 22.70
CA GLU A 501 -3.72 -13.83 23.43
C GLU A 501 -3.35 -12.37 23.19
N LEU A 502 -3.48 -11.85 21.95
CA LEU A 502 -3.30 -10.42 21.67
C LEU A 502 -4.41 -9.55 22.27
N ARG A 503 -5.66 -10.03 22.25
CA ARG A 503 -6.78 -9.34 22.93
C ARG A 503 -6.54 -9.29 24.44
N ARG A 504 -6.08 -10.38 25.05
CA ARG A 504 -5.71 -10.45 26.47
C ARG A 504 -4.62 -9.45 26.78
N PHE A 505 -3.59 -9.39 25.94
CA PHE A 505 -2.50 -8.44 26.08
C PHE A 505 -3.00 -6.99 26.17
N GLN A 506 -3.84 -6.56 25.23
CA GLN A 506 -4.42 -5.21 25.27
C GLN A 506 -5.36 -5.00 26.47
N LYS A 507 -6.23 -5.97 26.80
CA LYS A 507 -7.13 -5.91 27.97
C LYS A 507 -6.35 -5.74 29.27
N MET A 508 -5.22 -6.43 29.42
CA MET A 508 -4.36 -6.31 30.60
C MET A 508 -3.70 -4.92 30.66
N LEU A 509 -3.20 -4.40 29.54
CA LEU A 509 -2.65 -3.05 29.48
C LEU A 509 -3.69 -1.98 29.81
N LYS A 510 -4.93 -2.12 29.30
CA LYS A 510 -6.06 -1.23 29.60
C LYS A 510 -6.41 -1.27 31.09
N ARG A 511 -6.55 -2.46 31.67
CA ARG A 511 -6.84 -2.64 33.10
C ARG A 511 -5.79 -1.99 34.00
N LEU A 512 -4.54 -1.93 33.54
CA LEU A 512 -3.41 -1.34 34.26
C LEU A 512 -3.21 0.16 33.94
N GLY A 513 -4.09 0.77 33.14
CA GLY A 513 -4.00 2.19 32.74
C GLY A 513 -2.87 2.51 31.76
N VAL A 514 -2.18 1.52 31.20
CA VAL A 514 -1.08 1.74 30.25
C VAL A 514 -1.60 2.30 28.93
N ILE A 515 -2.78 1.84 28.51
CA ILE A 515 -3.54 2.34 27.35
C ILE A 515 -4.96 2.70 27.78
N ASP A 516 -5.60 3.60 27.05
CA ASP A 516 -6.95 4.08 27.38
C ASP A 516 -8.04 3.10 26.94
N ASP A 517 -7.90 2.54 25.73
CA ASP A 517 -8.80 1.53 25.18
C ASP A 517 -8.05 0.50 24.31
N LEU A 518 -8.76 -0.56 23.94
CA LEU A 518 -8.35 -1.48 22.89
C LEU A 518 -8.37 -0.76 21.53
N THR A 519 -7.43 -1.11 20.66
CA THR A 519 -7.25 -0.52 19.34
C THR A 519 -7.20 -1.62 18.27
N ASP A 520 -6.48 -1.40 17.15
CA ASP A 520 -6.16 -2.47 16.21
C ASP A 520 -5.50 -3.66 16.92
N LEU A 521 -5.89 -4.88 16.57
CA LEU A 521 -5.35 -6.12 17.13
C LEU A 521 -3.82 -6.18 17.06
N PHE A 522 -3.27 -5.73 15.93
CA PHE A 522 -1.83 -5.73 15.67
C PHE A 522 -1.12 -4.43 16.08
N ALA A 523 -1.73 -3.61 16.93
CA ALA A 523 -1.05 -2.48 17.55
C ALA A 523 0.10 -2.97 18.44
N THR A 524 1.29 -2.41 18.24
CA THR A 524 2.53 -2.90 18.89
C THR A 524 3.19 -1.83 19.77
N PRO A 525 3.98 -2.23 20.78
CA PRO A 525 4.83 -1.29 21.51
C PRO A 525 5.80 -0.54 20.59
N SER A 526 6.27 0.61 21.07
CA SER A 526 7.31 1.36 20.36
C SER A 526 8.68 0.68 20.50
N ALA A 527 9.43 0.57 19.39
CA ALA A 527 10.82 0.10 19.39
C ALA A 527 11.74 0.99 20.24
N LEU A 528 11.36 2.25 20.46
CA LEU A 528 12.08 3.18 21.30
C LEU A 528 11.73 3.07 22.79
N GLY A 529 10.80 2.18 23.17
CA GLY A 529 10.39 1.98 24.57
C GLY A 529 9.48 3.09 25.12
N TYR A 530 8.79 3.82 24.24
CA TYR A 530 7.76 4.78 24.64
C TYR A 530 6.51 4.09 25.21
N LYS A 531 5.75 4.83 26.03
CA LYS A 531 4.53 4.35 26.68
C LYS A 531 3.43 4.08 25.65
N GLY A 532 2.62 3.05 25.90
CA GLY A 532 1.44 2.71 25.11
C GLY A 532 1.74 1.83 23.89
N LEU A 533 0.75 1.73 23.00
CA LEU A 533 0.84 1.00 21.74
C LEU A 533 0.80 1.99 20.56
N GLN A 534 1.40 1.59 19.45
CA GLN A 534 1.35 2.29 18.17
C GLN A 534 0.31 1.60 17.28
N ASP A 535 -0.59 2.40 16.71
CA ASP A 535 -1.59 1.94 15.74
C ASP A 535 -0.95 1.15 14.60
N CYS A 536 -1.68 0.16 14.08
CA CYS A 536 -1.14 -0.73 13.08
C CYS A 536 -1.04 -0.03 11.72
N SER A 537 0.18 0.26 11.29
CA SER A 537 0.47 0.71 9.92
C SER A 537 1.04 -0.43 9.07
N LEU A 538 0.94 -0.32 7.74
CA LEU A 538 1.56 -1.29 6.83
C LEU A 538 3.07 -1.46 7.10
N HIS A 539 3.76 -0.39 7.50
CA HIS A 539 5.16 -0.43 7.86
C HIS A 539 5.39 -1.30 9.11
N LEU A 540 4.62 -1.06 10.19
CA LEU A 540 4.74 -1.83 11.42
C LEU A 540 4.29 -3.29 11.25
N TYR A 541 3.25 -3.52 10.44
CA TYR A 541 2.79 -4.86 10.08
C TYR A 541 3.92 -5.65 9.38
N ASN A 542 4.52 -5.08 8.34
CA ASN A 542 5.62 -5.73 7.63
C ASN A 542 6.88 -5.87 8.48
N ARG A 543 7.17 -4.91 9.37
CA ARG A 543 8.30 -5.00 10.31
C ARG A 543 8.19 -6.24 11.20
N ASN A 544 7.01 -6.54 11.73
CA ASN A 544 6.82 -7.70 12.59
C ASN A 544 6.98 -9.01 11.82
N LEU A 545 6.46 -9.08 10.58
CA LEU A 545 6.75 -10.19 9.67
C LEU A 545 8.26 -10.33 9.39
N ASP A 546 8.96 -9.22 9.18
CA ASP A 546 10.41 -9.23 8.97
C ASP A 546 11.15 -9.79 10.20
N PHE A 547 10.78 -9.37 11.42
CA PHE A 547 11.35 -9.94 12.65
C PHE A 547 11.10 -11.44 12.78
N ALA A 548 9.90 -11.93 12.44
CA ALA A 548 9.63 -13.37 12.46
C ALA A 548 10.48 -14.12 11.42
N CYS A 549 10.68 -13.55 10.21
CA CYS A 549 11.55 -14.13 9.19
C CYS A 549 13.03 -14.16 9.61
N ASP A 550 13.53 -13.09 10.25
CA ASP A 550 14.92 -13.02 10.74
C ASP A 550 15.15 -13.96 11.94
N TYR A 551 14.16 -14.08 12.83
CA TYR A 551 14.23 -14.92 14.02
C TYR A 551 14.13 -16.42 13.70
N PHE A 552 13.20 -16.82 12.83
CA PHE A 552 13.03 -18.23 12.41
C PHE A 552 13.87 -18.61 11.18
N GLU A 553 14.68 -17.67 10.72
CA GLU A 553 15.61 -17.81 9.61
C GLU A 553 14.92 -18.39 8.35
N SER A 554 13.98 -17.64 7.77
CA SER A 554 13.36 -18.02 6.49
C SER A 554 14.42 -18.24 5.40
N ASP A 555 14.16 -19.12 4.44
CA ASP A 555 15.23 -19.57 3.54
C ASP A 555 15.89 -18.41 2.75
N ILE A 556 17.16 -18.60 2.37
CA ILE A 556 17.98 -17.65 1.61
C ILE A 556 18.17 -18.20 0.20
N THR A 557 18.10 -17.33 -0.80
CA THR A 557 18.38 -17.69 -2.20
C THR A 557 19.88 -17.90 -2.43
N PRO A 558 20.28 -18.56 -3.54
CA PRO A 558 21.68 -18.65 -3.92
C PRO A 558 22.39 -17.28 -4.04
N ASP A 559 21.63 -16.23 -4.33
CA ASP A 559 22.12 -14.85 -4.47
C ASP A 559 22.27 -14.11 -3.12
N GLY A 560 22.03 -14.78 -2.00
CA GLY A 560 22.17 -14.18 -0.66
C GLY A 560 20.96 -13.34 -0.20
N GLU A 561 19.81 -13.44 -0.87
CA GLU A 561 18.58 -12.74 -0.49
C GLU A 561 17.68 -13.62 0.40
N ARG A 562 17.12 -13.06 1.47
CA ARG A 562 16.15 -13.78 2.34
C ARG A 562 14.71 -13.57 1.88
N TYR A 563 13.89 -14.62 1.95
CA TYR A 563 12.44 -14.51 1.73
C TYR A 563 11.74 -13.81 2.90
N TYR A 564 11.58 -12.50 2.81
CA TYR A 564 10.75 -11.72 3.73
C TYR A 564 9.29 -11.70 3.28
N VAL A 565 8.47 -12.48 3.98
CA VAL A 565 7.09 -12.76 3.60
C VAL A 565 6.18 -11.54 3.72
N ARG A 566 5.24 -11.39 2.78
CA ARG A 566 4.19 -10.35 2.81
C ARG A 566 2.79 -10.97 2.85
N GLN A 567 1.85 -10.24 3.44
CA GLN A 567 0.46 -10.67 3.57
C GLN A 567 -0.18 -11.12 2.25
N HIS A 568 0.15 -10.45 1.14
CA HIS A 568 -0.37 -10.85 -0.16
C HIS A 568 0.13 -12.25 -0.59
N GLN A 569 1.39 -12.58 -0.29
CA GLN A 569 1.96 -13.91 -0.57
C GLN A 569 1.29 -14.99 0.29
N LEU A 570 0.94 -14.68 1.56
CA LEU A 570 0.19 -15.59 2.43
C LEU A 570 -1.22 -15.87 1.88
N ARG A 571 -1.92 -14.81 1.45
CA ARG A 571 -3.24 -14.94 0.81
C ARG A 571 -3.18 -15.75 -0.48
N ARG A 572 -2.13 -15.60 -1.29
CA ARG A 572 -1.91 -16.42 -2.50
C ARG A 572 -1.66 -17.88 -2.15
N PHE A 573 -0.81 -18.13 -1.16
CA PHE A 573 -0.53 -19.47 -0.68
C PHE A 573 -1.79 -20.21 -0.22
N PHE A 574 -2.69 -19.53 0.50
CA PHE A 574 -4.00 -20.11 0.84
C PHE A 574 -4.81 -20.49 -0.40
N ALA A 575 -4.93 -19.58 -1.37
CA ALA A 575 -5.69 -19.85 -2.59
C ALA A 575 -5.11 -21.02 -3.38
N ILE A 576 -3.78 -21.13 -3.43
CA ILE A 576 -3.05 -22.23 -4.06
C ILE A 576 -3.36 -23.56 -3.34
N ILE A 577 -3.22 -23.61 -2.01
CA ILE A 577 -3.53 -24.82 -1.22
C ILE A 577 -5.00 -25.21 -1.40
N PHE A 578 -5.92 -24.27 -1.21
CA PHE A 578 -7.35 -24.52 -1.36
C PHE A 578 -7.66 -25.10 -2.73
N PHE A 579 -7.07 -24.53 -3.78
CA PHE A 579 -7.25 -25.00 -5.15
C PHE A 579 -6.64 -26.39 -5.37
N TYR A 580 -5.47 -26.70 -4.82
CA TYR A 580 -4.90 -28.05 -4.92
C TYR A 580 -5.76 -29.10 -4.22
N THR A 581 -6.42 -28.75 -3.11
CA THR A 581 -7.29 -29.66 -2.35
C THR A 581 -8.66 -29.85 -3.00
N ASN A 582 -9.30 -28.79 -3.49
CA ASN A 582 -10.71 -28.82 -3.93
C ASN A 582 -10.93 -28.62 -5.44
N SER A 583 -9.88 -28.34 -6.22
CA SER A 583 -9.91 -28.11 -7.68
C SER A 583 -10.99 -27.08 -8.09
N PHE A 584 -11.63 -27.25 -9.25
CA PHE A 584 -12.63 -26.31 -9.78
C PHE A 584 -14.00 -26.37 -9.10
N GLY A 585 -14.30 -27.43 -8.33
CA GLY A 585 -15.64 -27.68 -7.77
C GLY A 585 -16.08 -26.68 -6.71
N GLU A 586 -15.13 -26.09 -5.97
CA GLU A 586 -15.42 -25.21 -4.83
C GLU A 586 -14.92 -23.76 -5.03
N LEU A 587 -14.82 -23.30 -6.27
CA LEU A 587 -14.35 -21.94 -6.55
C LEU A 587 -15.27 -20.85 -5.98
N ASP A 588 -16.56 -21.11 -5.82
CA ASP A 588 -17.47 -20.17 -5.16
C ASP A 588 -17.18 -20.05 -3.65
N THR A 589 -16.82 -21.17 -3.00
CA THR A 589 -16.34 -21.17 -1.61
C THR A 589 -15.06 -20.34 -1.49
N LEU A 590 -14.12 -20.50 -2.43
CA LEU A 590 -12.91 -19.69 -2.47
C LEU A 590 -13.23 -18.21 -2.72
N ARG A 591 -14.16 -17.90 -3.64
CA ARG A 591 -14.65 -16.53 -3.91
C ARG A 591 -15.18 -15.89 -2.64
N TRP A 592 -16.05 -16.60 -1.94
CA TRP A 592 -16.61 -16.17 -0.67
C TRP A 592 -15.53 -15.97 0.38
N MET A 593 -14.64 -16.95 0.60
CA MET A 593 -13.56 -16.88 1.58
C MET A 593 -12.62 -15.69 1.33
N LEU A 594 -12.24 -15.47 0.08
CA LEU A 594 -11.42 -14.34 -0.34
C LEU A 594 -12.15 -12.98 -0.29
N GLY A 595 -13.49 -12.97 -0.21
CA GLY A 595 -14.30 -11.76 -0.27
C GLY A 595 -14.25 -11.10 -1.65
N HIS A 596 -14.24 -11.90 -2.71
CA HIS A 596 -14.35 -11.42 -4.09
C HIS A 596 -15.83 -11.28 -4.46
N ARG A 597 -16.18 -10.17 -5.13
CA ARG A 597 -17.55 -9.94 -5.61
C ARG A 597 -17.89 -10.80 -6.83
N ASP A 598 -16.90 -11.06 -7.67
CA ASP A 598 -17.04 -11.71 -8.96
C ASP A 598 -16.14 -12.95 -9.03
N ILE A 599 -16.66 -14.04 -9.58
CA ILE A 599 -15.93 -15.29 -9.82
C ILE A 599 -14.82 -15.10 -10.86
N GLU A 600 -14.98 -14.19 -11.82
CA GLU A 600 -13.94 -13.86 -12.80
C GLU A 600 -12.70 -13.27 -12.13
N HIS A 601 -12.88 -12.45 -11.08
CA HIS A 601 -11.76 -11.97 -10.28
C HIS A 601 -11.02 -13.09 -9.54
N VAL A 602 -11.72 -14.17 -9.16
CA VAL A 602 -11.07 -15.36 -8.57
C VAL A 602 -10.28 -16.11 -9.63
N TRP A 603 -10.86 -16.30 -10.82
CA TRP A 603 -10.18 -16.95 -11.92
C TRP A 603 -8.88 -16.22 -12.30
N HIS A 604 -8.95 -14.92 -12.56
CA HIS A 604 -7.77 -14.10 -12.84
C HIS A 604 -6.73 -14.22 -11.72
N TYR A 605 -7.18 -14.13 -10.47
CA TYR A 605 -6.30 -14.28 -9.32
C TYR A 605 -5.61 -15.66 -9.27
N LEU A 606 -6.33 -16.74 -9.56
CA LEU A 606 -5.75 -18.10 -9.59
C LEU A 606 -4.75 -18.25 -10.74
N THR A 607 -5.06 -17.75 -11.93
CA THR A 607 -4.14 -17.78 -13.08
C THR A 607 -2.89 -16.92 -12.87
N GLU A 608 -2.93 -15.93 -11.96
CA GLU A 608 -1.74 -15.21 -11.52
C GLU A 608 -0.90 -15.99 -10.49
N CYS A 609 -1.50 -16.97 -9.80
CA CYS A 609 -0.87 -17.73 -8.71
C CYS A 609 -0.31 -19.09 -9.13
N LEU A 610 -0.95 -19.73 -10.10
CA LEU A 610 -0.71 -21.13 -10.49
C LEU A 610 0.01 -21.21 -11.84
N ASP A 611 0.84 -22.23 -12.01
CA ASP A 611 1.45 -22.50 -13.30
C ASP A 611 0.43 -23.15 -14.25
N PRO A 612 0.61 -23.02 -15.59
CA PRO A 612 -0.28 -23.66 -16.55
C PRO A 612 -0.41 -25.17 -16.37
N SER A 613 0.64 -25.84 -15.88
CA SER A 613 0.62 -27.27 -15.54
C SER A 613 -0.32 -27.59 -14.37
N ASP A 614 -0.34 -26.74 -13.33
CA ASP A 614 -1.21 -26.92 -12.17
C ASP A 614 -2.69 -26.84 -12.58
N LEU A 615 -3.02 -25.88 -13.46
CA LEU A 615 -4.37 -25.72 -13.99
C LEU A 615 -4.79 -26.91 -14.84
N ARG A 616 -3.88 -27.46 -15.65
CA ARG A 616 -4.14 -28.69 -16.44
C ARG A 616 -4.39 -29.88 -15.52
N GLY A 617 -3.52 -30.12 -14.54
CA GLY A 617 -3.67 -31.24 -13.60
C GLY A 617 -4.94 -31.14 -12.74
N ALA A 618 -5.26 -29.95 -12.24
CA ALA A 618 -6.53 -29.72 -11.53
C ALA A 618 -7.76 -29.93 -12.42
N GLY A 619 -7.63 -29.61 -13.70
CA GLY A 619 -8.66 -29.86 -14.69
C GLY A 619 -8.88 -31.33 -15.01
N ALA A 620 -7.81 -32.09 -15.21
CA ALA A 620 -7.90 -33.54 -15.38
C ALA A 620 -8.62 -34.19 -14.19
N ARG A 621 -8.23 -33.83 -12.96
CA ARG A 621 -8.90 -34.28 -11.71
C ARG A 621 -10.37 -33.91 -11.68
N TYR A 622 -10.71 -32.65 -11.97
CA TYR A 622 -12.09 -32.18 -11.96
C TYR A 622 -12.98 -32.96 -12.94
N PHE A 623 -12.50 -33.20 -14.16
CA PHE A 623 -13.26 -33.96 -15.15
C PHE A 623 -13.30 -35.46 -14.86
N ALA A 624 -12.27 -36.02 -14.22
CA ALA A 624 -12.29 -37.40 -13.72
C ALA A 624 -13.34 -37.56 -12.61
N ASP A 625 -13.42 -36.65 -11.65
CA ASP A 625 -14.44 -36.63 -10.59
C ASP A 625 -15.86 -36.54 -11.17
N LEU A 626 -16.08 -35.64 -12.14
CA LEU A 626 -17.37 -35.54 -12.84
C LEU A 626 -17.73 -36.85 -13.57
N ALA A 627 -16.74 -37.51 -14.18
CA ALA A 627 -16.95 -38.80 -14.84
C ALA A 627 -17.37 -39.87 -13.82
N LYS A 628 -16.66 -39.95 -12.69
CA LYS A 628 -16.90 -40.92 -11.61
C LYS A 628 -18.29 -40.77 -10.98
N HIS A 629 -18.75 -39.54 -10.82
CA HIS A 629 -20.06 -39.22 -10.26
C HIS A 629 -21.19 -39.16 -11.31
N GLU A 630 -20.92 -39.55 -12.56
CA GLU A 630 -21.89 -39.56 -13.67
C GLU A 630 -22.50 -38.18 -13.99
N ARG A 631 -21.74 -37.10 -13.72
CA ARG A 631 -22.15 -35.69 -13.90
C ARG A 631 -21.71 -35.08 -15.23
N LEU A 632 -21.44 -35.91 -16.24
CA LEU A 632 -20.98 -35.46 -17.57
C LEU A 632 -22.11 -35.14 -18.57
N GLU A 633 -23.35 -34.95 -18.10
CA GLU A 633 -24.55 -34.77 -18.94
C GLU A 633 -24.41 -33.65 -19.99
N ASN A 634 -23.65 -32.59 -19.66
CA ASN A 634 -23.41 -31.44 -20.54
C ASN A 634 -22.10 -31.55 -21.36
N TYR A 635 -21.39 -32.68 -21.29
CA TYR A 635 -20.05 -32.87 -21.86
C TYR A 635 -19.99 -34.04 -22.84
N LYS A 636 -20.88 -34.03 -23.84
CA LYS A 636 -21.04 -35.14 -24.80
C LYS A 636 -19.74 -35.53 -25.51
N SER A 637 -18.97 -34.56 -25.98
CA SER A 637 -17.67 -34.81 -26.63
C SER A 637 -16.66 -35.50 -25.71
N LEU A 638 -16.66 -35.17 -24.42
CA LEU A 638 -15.82 -35.82 -23.41
C LEU A 638 -16.33 -37.23 -23.10
N GLN A 639 -17.64 -37.44 -23.02
CA GLN A 639 -18.24 -38.76 -22.84
C GLN A 639 -17.90 -39.71 -23.99
N ASP A 640 -18.05 -39.26 -25.24
CA ASP A 640 -17.73 -40.05 -26.44
C ASP A 640 -16.24 -40.44 -26.45
N LEU A 641 -15.38 -39.51 -26.03
CA LEU A 641 -13.93 -39.69 -25.95
C LEU A 641 -13.53 -40.69 -24.86
N LEU A 642 -14.11 -40.58 -23.65
CA LEU A 642 -13.87 -41.54 -22.57
C LEU A 642 -14.46 -42.93 -22.92
N PHE A 643 -15.61 -42.98 -23.59
CA PHE A 643 -16.19 -44.23 -24.09
C PHE A 643 -15.27 -44.90 -25.10
N ALA A 644 -14.72 -44.15 -26.06
CA ALA A 644 -13.77 -44.66 -27.04
C ALA A 644 -12.49 -45.24 -26.39
N LYS A 645 -12.04 -44.65 -25.28
CA LYS A 645 -10.84 -45.11 -24.54
C LYS A 645 -11.09 -46.32 -23.65
N PHE A 646 -12.19 -46.30 -22.87
CA PHE A 646 -12.44 -47.26 -21.80
C PHE A 646 -13.53 -48.30 -22.12
N GLY A 647 -14.26 -48.14 -23.22
CA GLY A 647 -15.27 -49.09 -23.69
C GLY A 647 -16.55 -49.16 -22.84
N THR A 648 -16.76 -48.21 -21.93
CA THR A 648 -17.93 -48.17 -21.03
C THR A 648 -18.49 -46.75 -20.95
N SER A 649 -19.81 -46.63 -20.80
CA SER A 649 -20.51 -45.36 -20.51
C SER A 649 -20.70 -45.12 -19.02
N LYS A 650 -20.43 -46.13 -18.18
CA LYS A 650 -20.41 -46.02 -16.71
C LYS A 650 -18.97 -45.89 -16.23
N PHE A 651 -18.50 -44.64 -16.13
CA PHE A 651 -17.12 -44.35 -15.72
C PHE A 651 -16.88 -44.56 -14.22
N SER A 652 -17.93 -44.65 -13.41
CA SER A 652 -17.88 -45.08 -12.01
C SER A 652 -17.11 -46.40 -11.80
N LEU A 653 -17.12 -47.28 -12.81
CA LEU A 653 -16.45 -48.60 -12.81
C LEU A 653 -14.98 -48.57 -13.26
N VAL A 654 -14.51 -47.45 -13.82
CA VAL A 654 -13.13 -47.28 -14.27
C VAL A 654 -12.32 -46.67 -13.14
N ASP A 655 -11.06 -47.07 -12.97
CA ASP A 655 -10.17 -46.47 -12.00
C ASP A 655 -10.00 -44.96 -12.23
N GLU A 656 -10.10 -44.15 -11.16
CA GLU A 656 -10.07 -42.69 -11.26
C GLU A 656 -8.72 -42.21 -11.80
N GLU A 657 -7.62 -42.80 -11.29
CA GLU A 657 -6.25 -42.47 -11.70
C GLU A 657 -6.06 -42.68 -13.20
N LYS A 658 -6.68 -43.72 -13.78
CA LYS A 658 -6.58 -43.99 -15.23
C LYS A 658 -7.31 -42.96 -16.07
N ILE A 659 -8.46 -42.46 -15.59
CA ILE A 659 -9.19 -41.39 -16.27
C ILE A 659 -8.35 -40.10 -16.18
N GLU A 660 -7.85 -39.78 -14.99
CA GLU A 660 -7.02 -38.59 -14.75
C GLU A 660 -5.73 -38.58 -15.59
N GLU A 661 -4.99 -39.69 -15.63
CA GLU A 661 -3.77 -39.84 -16.44
C GLU A 661 -4.07 -39.61 -17.93
N TYR A 662 -5.16 -40.19 -18.42
CA TYR A 662 -5.54 -40.05 -19.82
C TYR A 662 -5.91 -38.60 -20.17
N LEU A 663 -6.71 -37.93 -19.32
CA LEU A 663 -7.08 -36.52 -19.53
C LEU A 663 -5.87 -35.60 -19.39
N SER A 664 -4.97 -35.87 -18.44
CA SER A 664 -3.72 -35.12 -18.26
C SER A 664 -2.84 -35.20 -19.51
N ALA A 665 -2.63 -36.40 -20.06
CA ALA A 665 -1.87 -36.59 -21.29
C ALA A 665 -2.47 -35.80 -22.46
N MET A 666 -3.81 -35.78 -22.60
CA MET A 666 -4.47 -35.01 -23.65
C MET A 666 -4.27 -33.50 -23.53
N LEU A 667 -4.28 -32.98 -22.31
CA LEU A 667 -4.05 -31.56 -22.03
C LEU A 667 -2.59 -31.18 -22.24
N GLU A 668 -1.65 -32.07 -21.94
CA GLU A 668 -0.21 -31.88 -22.18
C GLU A 668 0.15 -31.92 -23.67
N GLU A 669 -0.44 -32.86 -24.41
CA GLU A 669 -0.23 -33.00 -25.86
C GLU A 669 -0.95 -31.91 -26.68
N GLY A 670 -1.73 -31.03 -26.06
CA GLY A 670 -2.51 -29.98 -26.73
C GLY A 670 -3.72 -30.48 -27.54
N ARG A 671 -4.08 -31.76 -27.37
CA ARG A 671 -5.27 -32.38 -28.00
C ARG A 671 -6.58 -31.96 -27.33
N ALA A 672 -6.49 -31.38 -26.14
CA ALA A 672 -7.59 -30.71 -25.48
C ALA A 672 -7.09 -29.48 -24.73
N ARG A 673 -8.00 -28.57 -24.40
CA ARG A 673 -7.73 -27.43 -23.51
C ARG A 673 -8.90 -27.16 -22.59
N ILE A 674 -8.60 -26.47 -21.49
CA ILE A 674 -9.58 -26.09 -20.48
C ILE A 674 -9.74 -24.58 -20.50
N GLU A 675 -10.99 -24.13 -20.66
CA GLU A 675 -11.32 -22.71 -20.69
C GLU A 675 -12.50 -22.40 -19.76
N PRO A 676 -12.44 -21.34 -18.95
CA PRO A 676 -13.60 -20.86 -18.22
C PRO A 676 -14.55 -20.13 -19.17
N GLN A 677 -15.83 -20.40 -19.05
CA GLN A 677 -16.90 -19.61 -19.66
C GLN A 677 -17.67 -18.88 -18.58
N PHE A 678 -17.69 -17.55 -18.66
CA PHE A 678 -18.45 -16.70 -17.75
C PHE A 678 -19.80 -16.34 -18.35
N PHE A 679 -20.85 -16.36 -17.55
CA PHE A 679 -22.20 -15.98 -17.94
C PHE A 679 -22.95 -15.38 -16.74
N ASN A 680 -24.05 -14.68 -17.00
CA ASN A 680 -24.90 -14.16 -15.92
C ASN A 680 -26.09 -15.10 -15.69
N ASP A 681 -26.38 -15.40 -14.43
CA ASP A 681 -27.58 -16.08 -13.97
C ASP A 681 -28.33 -15.23 -12.94
N GLU A 682 -29.39 -15.79 -12.35
CA GLU A 682 -30.25 -15.12 -11.36
C GLU A 682 -29.51 -14.67 -10.09
N ASN A 683 -28.32 -15.24 -9.81
CA ASN A 683 -27.49 -14.94 -8.64
C ASN A 683 -26.27 -14.05 -8.98
N GLY A 684 -26.11 -13.64 -10.25
CA GLY A 684 -25.02 -12.79 -10.70
C GLY A 684 -24.13 -13.46 -11.76
N LYS A 685 -22.83 -13.14 -11.76
CA LYS A 685 -21.89 -13.71 -12.74
C LYS A 685 -21.39 -15.08 -12.25
N SER A 686 -21.65 -16.10 -13.05
CA SER A 686 -21.31 -17.51 -12.82
C SER A 686 -20.27 -17.99 -13.83
N MET A 687 -19.66 -19.14 -13.52
CA MET A 687 -18.59 -19.73 -14.33
C MET A 687 -18.84 -21.22 -14.56
N LYS A 688 -18.61 -21.68 -15.79
CA LYS A 688 -18.50 -23.10 -16.14
C LYS A 688 -17.13 -23.38 -16.72
N ILE A 689 -16.54 -24.51 -16.36
CA ILE A 689 -15.29 -24.99 -16.95
C ILE A 689 -15.63 -25.86 -18.16
N LEU A 690 -15.06 -25.53 -19.31
CA LEU A 690 -15.22 -26.28 -20.55
C LEU A 690 -14.00 -27.18 -20.79
N PHE A 691 -14.24 -28.42 -21.22
CA PHE A 691 -13.22 -29.29 -21.79
C PHE A 691 -13.38 -29.27 -23.31
N ILE A 692 -12.49 -28.57 -24.00
CA ILE A 692 -12.55 -28.37 -25.44
C ILE A 692 -11.55 -29.33 -26.08
N VAL A 693 -12.06 -30.30 -26.84
CA VAL A 693 -11.25 -31.21 -27.66
C VAL A 693 -10.86 -30.47 -28.95
N SER A 694 -9.57 -30.49 -29.28
CA SER A 694 -9.00 -29.80 -30.46
C SER A 694 -9.25 -30.55 -31.76
#